data_AF-A0AB33D2C0-F1
#
_entry.id   AF-A0AB33D2C0-F1
#
_cell.length_a   1.000
_cell.length_b   1.000
_cell.length_c   1.000
_cell.angle_alpha   90.00
_cell.angle_beta   90.00
_cell.angle_gamma   90.00
#
_symmetry.space_group_name_H-M   'P 1'
#
loop_
_entity.id
_entity.type
_entity.pdbx_description
1 polymer ?
#
loop_
_entity_poly.entity_id
_entity_poly.type
_entity_poly.pdbx_seq_one_letter_code
_entity_poly.pdbx_strand_id
1 'polypeptide(L)'
;MPNERFRADTALAPLKVFQRRTVDYVFDRLYGQDDPVRQFLVADEVGLGKTMVARGVIARMIEHLWDNTKRIDILYICSNQAIAAQNLNRLNVLGRRELALPSRMTLVPLQLRDQAGLDANRVNFISLTPGTTFDLRSATGITQERALLFHLLHDLVTRPRGLRNLLQVTAGVEGWNRAVDNLTLEGVDKRIIERFRRDLQADRYLFEELERICELFPRRRDTYPTEMTQPRNSLVARLRTKLSHACVDALQPDLIIMDEFQRFRDLLHGDSDAAILARELFDYSGGDGHAARTLLLSATPYRMLTLAGDEPDEGDHYQDFLETLSFLYGREKGPEVAATLAREMRSFRGLLHALPQSHASAVETRQTIERRLRRVIARTERVASTVERDSMMSEPPIAVSIAPADLAQASTVSQVARTLDAPEIIEYWKSSPYLLNFMRHYSLKRLLRDQIDAPSAELRTAIQAARPAMLDHDAIDTYAPLDPANGRMRAIMDDIFGQHLEQNLWIPAAMPYYGEERAGAPLTKALIFSSWSMVPDAIAALLSYEAERRMGVGESGRRYFEQHRLRPLQFRQDHGRLAGLRALLLIYPSPVLAELADPLVVFSETGDALSLEGMRSAVANRLKPALGALEEGAVSHQDAHSTEWAAPAVVDDLLGARSRAWLEAPHGMYALSSEDAFHDHVAELVTAVKTHDIGVLSDDLSDLLVDVALGSPAVCALRALKRIAPELAWDDPRLLSAAAKVAWSFRALFNQHDAVALLRRDTDDHYWRRVLTYCAQHNLQAVLDEYAHYLVDAEGLGARPAEDRAIGVAHTMAQALAIRPSQIDVDDVRVDGESLAIRKFQMRGRFAMRLADYKDEDGTVARLGGVRDAFNSPFRPFVLATTSVGQEGLDFHPYCYRVYHWNLPSNPVDLEQREGRVHRFKGHAVRLNLAERQAAVVRNHGHAPNDPWKLMFERARSEAVVDTDLIPYWIYEGSVRVERRVPILPFSKEVKQLAWLKRSLTIYRLAFGQPRQDELLEYLHTLILNGLNTMDLEDLQIQLVPSPI
;
A
#
# COMPACT_ATOMS: atom_id res chain seq x y z
N MET A 1 -25.40 19.37 -3.20
CA MET A 1 -25.68 20.30 -4.32
C MET A 1 -26.02 19.47 -5.56
N PRO A 2 -27.30 19.32 -6.00
CA PRO A 2 -27.63 18.33 -7.05
C PRO A 2 -27.74 18.86 -8.50
N ASN A 3 -27.63 20.16 -8.78
CA ASN A 3 -27.97 20.71 -10.12
C ASN A 3 -26.88 21.55 -10.81
N GLU A 4 -25.65 21.60 -10.29
CA GLU A 4 -24.55 22.24 -11.04
C GLU A 4 -24.00 21.29 -12.09
N ARG A 5 -23.74 21.82 -13.30
CA ARG A 5 -23.05 21.09 -14.37
C ARG A 5 -21.66 20.69 -13.87
N PHE A 6 -21.32 19.41 -14.02
CA PHE A 6 -19.98 18.93 -13.66
C PHE A 6 -18.92 19.65 -14.47
N ARG A 7 -17.84 20.10 -13.81
CA ARG A 7 -16.67 20.72 -14.44
C ARG A 7 -15.43 19.89 -14.12
N ALA A 8 -14.67 19.53 -15.15
CA ALA A 8 -13.49 18.70 -14.99
C ALA A 8 -12.32 19.43 -14.30
N ASP A 9 -12.29 20.77 -14.29
CA ASP A 9 -11.17 21.59 -13.83
C ASP A 9 -10.65 21.20 -12.44
N THR A 10 -11.54 20.99 -11.46
CA THR A 10 -11.15 20.61 -10.09
C THR A 10 -10.47 19.24 -10.03
N ALA A 11 -10.87 18.30 -10.91
CA ALA A 11 -10.25 16.99 -11.01
C ALA A 11 -8.94 17.01 -11.82
N LEU A 12 -8.77 17.96 -12.73
CA LEU A 12 -7.57 18.12 -13.53
C LEU A 12 -6.49 18.95 -12.83
N ALA A 13 -6.87 19.87 -11.93
CA ALA A 13 -5.96 20.76 -11.21
C ALA A 13 -4.75 20.09 -10.52
N PRO A 14 -4.88 18.92 -9.85
CA PRO A 14 -3.73 18.27 -9.21
C PRO A 14 -2.82 17.53 -10.18
N LEU A 15 -3.22 17.35 -11.45
CA LEU A 15 -2.43 16.63 -12.45
C LEU A 15 -1.22 17.44 -12.87
N LYS A 16 -0.12 16.73 -13.04
CA LYS A 16 1.14 17.27 -13.55
C LYS A 16 1.08 17.46 -15.05
N VAL A 17 1.89 18.37 -15.60
CA VAL A 17 1.84 18.77 -17.02
C VAL A 17 1.87 17.56 -17.96
N PHE A 18 2.78 16.60 -17.76
CA PHE A 18 2.82 15.39 -18.59
C PHE A 18 1.55 14.52 -18.44
N GLN A 19 1.02 14.39 -17.22
CA GLN A 19 -0.21 13.62 -16.96
C GLN A 19 -1.41 14.27 -17.63
N ARG A 20 -1.51 15.60 -17.57
CA ARG A 20 -2.56 16.37 -18.24
C ARG A 20 -2.49 16.21 -19.76
N ARG A 21 -1.29 16.26 -20.35
CA ARG A 21 -1.09 15.95 -21.78
C ARG A 21 -1.58 14.55 -22.13
N THR A 22 -1.27 13.54 -21.31
CA THR A 22 -1.78 12.18 -21.51
C THR A 22 -3.31 12.13 -21.40
N VAL A 23 -3.91 12.81 -20.43
CA VAL A 23 -5.38 12.86 -20.27
C VAL A 23 -6.05 13.46 -21.50
N ASP A 24 -5.59 14.64 -21.94
CA ASP A 24 -6.18 15.32 -23.07
C ASP A 24 -6.00 14.49 -24.36
N TYR A 25 -4.84 13.86 -24.55
CA TYR A 25 -4.57 12.95 -25.68
C TYR A 25 -5.46 11.69 -25.66
N VAL A 26 -5.57 11.01 -24.53
CA VAL A 26 -6.41 9.80 -24.39
C VAL A 26 -7.87 10.15 -24.61
N PHE A 27 -8.33 11.28 -24.06
CA PHE A 27 -9.70 11.74 -24.23
C PHE A 27 -10.02 12.01 -25.70
N ASP A 28 -9.14 12.71 -26.42
CA ASP A 28 -9.29 12.94 -27.87
C ASP A 28 -9.30 11.63 -28.68
N ARG A 29 -8.45 10.65 -28.34
CA ARG A 29 -8.47 9.34 -29.02
C ARG A 29 -9.74 8.53 -28.76
N LEU A 30 -10.40 8.70 -27.61
CA LEU A 30 -11.63 7.95 -27.26
C LEU A 30 -12.93 8.64 -27.71
N TYR A 31 -12.95 9.98 -27.68
CA TYR A 31 -14.16 10.81 -27.87
C TYR A 31 -14.01 11.93 -28.91
N GLY A 32 -12.84 12.11 -29.49
CA GLY A 32 -12.57 13.08 -30.55
C GLY A 32 -13.30 12.76 -31.86
N GLN A 33 -13.31 13.72 -32.77
CA GLN A 33 -14.04 13.62 -34.04
C GLN A 33 -13.26 12.83 -35.11
N ASP A 34 -11.92 12.76 -35.00
CA ASP A 34 -11.03 12.21 -36.03
C ASP A 34 -10.56 10.78 -35.70
N ASP A 35 -11.20 9.77 -36.31
CA ASP A 35 -10.87 8.33 -36.18
C ASP A 35 -10.75 7.88 -34.70
N PRO A 36 -11.83 8.00 -33.89
CA PRO A 36 -11.82 7.60 -32.49
C PRO A 36 -11.69 6.08 -32.35
N VAL A 37 -11.03 5.65 -31.28
CA VAL A 37 -10.87 4.24 -30.91
C VAL A 37 -11.77 3.87 -29.73
N ARG A 38 -12.15 2.59 -29.64
CA ARG A 38 -12.92 2.08 -28.50
C ARG A 38 -12.06 1.73 -27.31
N GLN A 39 -10.83 1.26 -27.57
CA GLN A 39 -9.89 0.83 -26.55
C GLN A 39 -8.58 1.63 -26.65
N PHE A 40 -8.01 1.99 -25.51
CA PHE A 40 -6.75 2.72 -25.44
C PHE A 40 -5.88 2.23 -24.27
N LEU A 41 -4.56 2.19 -24.46
CA LEU A 41 -3.59 1.75 -23.46
C LEU A 41 -2.69 2.90 -23.00
N VAL A 42 -2.69 3.16 -21.69
CA VAL A 42 -1.69 4.01 -21.03
C VAL A 42 -0.61 3.13 -20.42
N ALA A 43 0.56 3.14 -21.06
CA ALA A 43 1.73 2.35 -20.72
C ALA A 43 2.87 3.14 -20.10
N ASP A 44 2.56 4.24 -19.40
CA ASP A 44 3.53 5.03 -18.65
C ASP A 44 4.34 4.16 -17.67
N GLU A 45 5.60 4.54 -17.45
CA GLU A 45 6.53 3.87 -16.53
C GLU A 45 5.91 3.66 -15.13
N VAL A 46 6.36 2.61 -14.44
CA VAL A 46 5.87 2.27 -13.11
C VAL A 46 6.02 3.47 -12.16
N GLY A 47 4.93 3.86 -11.51
CA GLY A 47 4.92 4.94 -10.53
C GLY A 47 4.70 6.37 -11.05
N LEU A 48 4.48 6.58 -12.35
CA LEU A 48 4.14 7.90 -12.91
C LEU A 48 2.67 8.33 -12.73
N GLY A 49 1.87 7.56 -11.98
CA GLY A 49 0.50 7.95 -11.63
C GLY A 49 -0.55 7.66 -12.71
N LYS A 50 -0.51 6.46 -13.32
CA LYS A 50 -1.54 5.99 -14.28
C LYS A 50 -2.97 6.12 -13.75
N THR A 51 -3.19 5.86 -12.46
CA THR A 51 -4.49 6.07 -11.80
C THR A 51 -4.94 7.53 -11.79
N MET A 52 -4.01 8.49 -11.68
CA MET A 52 -4.32 9.92 -11.77
C MET A 52 -4.66 10.33 -13.21
N VAL A 53 -3.98 9.76 -14.21
CA VAL A 53 -4.35 9.91 -15.62
C VAL A 53 -5.77 9.37 -15.84
N ALA A 54 -6.07 8.16 -15.36
CA ALA A 54 -7.41 7.58 -15.47
C ALA A 54 -8.49 8.45 -14.80
N ARG A 55 -8.21 9.01 -13.62
CA ARG A 55 -9.07 9.98 -12.93
C ARG A 55 -9.36 11.22 -13.81
N GLY A 56 -8.34 11.75 -14.48
CA GLY A 56 -8.51 12.88 -15.40
C GLY A 56 -9.36 12.54 -16.62
N VAL A 57 -9.16 11.36 -17.21
CA VAL A 57 -9.97 10.84 -18.33
C VAL A 57 -11.43 10.68 -17.89
N ILE A 58 -11.67 10.12 -16.71
CA ILE A 58 -13.01 10.03 -16.11
C ILE A 58 -13.66 11.41 -15.98
N ALA A 59 -12.93 12.40 -15.47
CA ALA A 59 -13.48 13.75 -15.30
C ALA A 59 -13.90 14.36 -16.64
N ARG A 60 -13.04 14.30 -17.67
CA ARG A 60 -13.35 14.78 -19.02
C ARG A 60 -14.55 14.05 -19.63
N MET A 61 -14.61 12.74 -19.44
CA MET A 61 -15.74 11.92 -19.90
C MET A 61 -17.05 12.33 -19.23
N ILE A 62 -17.08 12.46 -17.90
CA ILE A 62 -18.28 12.87 -17.17
C ILE A 62 -18.75 14.25 -17.65
N GLU A 63 -17.84 15.20 -17.85
CA GLU A 63 -18.14 16.53 -18.39
C GLU A 63 -18.75 16.46 -19.82
N HIS A 64 -18.23 15.57 -20.67
CA HIS A 64 -18.71 15.37 -22.03
C HIS A 64 -20.09 14.70 -22.11
N LEU A 65 -20.30 13.65 -21.31
CA LEU A 65 -21.54 12.86 -21.30
C LEU A 65 -22.64 13.49 -20.46
N TRP A 66 -22.32 14.50 -19.63
CA TRP A 66 -23.25 15.07 -18.65
C TRP A 66 -24.61 15.38 -19.26
N ASP A 67 -24.66 16.15 -20.34
CA ASP A 67 -25.91 16.65 -20.92
C ASP A 67 -26.62 15.64 -21.83
N ASN A 68 -25.92 14.60 -22.29
CA ASN A 68 -26.40 13.68 -23.33
C ASN A 68 -26.81 12.30 -22.79
N THR A 69 -26.31 11.91 -21.62
CA THR A 69 -26.56 10.59 -21.03
C THR A 69 -27.37 10.71 -19.74
N LYS A 70 -28.39 9.86 -19.60
CA LYS A 70 -29.25 9.82 -18.39
C LYS A 70 -28.50 9.32 -17.15
N ARG A 71 -27.59 8.36 -17.34
CA ARG A 71 -26.81 7.66 -16.31
C ARG A 71 -25.43 7.33 -16.89
N ILE A 72 -24.37 7.60 -16.12
CA ILE A 72 -22.98 7.35 -16.51
C ILE A 72 -22.41 6.27 -15.59
N ASP A 73 -22.08 5.10 -16.12
CA ASP A 73 -21.57 3.95 -15.38
C ASP A 73 -20.09 3.69 -15.70
N ILE A 74 -19.25 3.78 -14.67
CA ILE A 74 -17.80 3.60 -14.75
C ILE A 74 -17.43 2.31 -14.05
N LEU A 75 -16.88 1.34 -14.78
CA LEU A 75 -16.39 0.08 -14.24
C LEU A 75 -14.88 0.10 -14.07
N TYR A 76 -14.40 -0.25 -12.89
CA TYR A 76 -12.99 -0.38 -12.55
C TYR A 76 -12.67 -1.84 -12.23
N ILE A 77 -11.87 -2.48 -13.08
CA ILE A 77 -11.44 -3.87 -12.96
C ILE A 77 -9.99 -3.90 -12.46
N CYS A 78 -9.74 -4.60 -11.35
CA CYS A 78 -8.41 -4.68 -10.75
C CYS A 78 -8.11 -6.04 -10.13
N SER A 79 -6.85 -6.28 -9.81
CA SER A 79 -6.36 -7.59 -9.38
C SER A 79 -6.68 -7.98 -7.94
N ASN A 80 -6.87 -7.00 -7.05
CA ASN A 80 -7.13 -7.23 -5.63
C ASN A 80 -8.09 -6.18 -5.06
N GLN A 81 -8.99 -6.60 -4.17
CA GLN A 81 -9.92 -5.71 -3.45
C GLN A 81 -9.20 -4.62 -2.64
N ALA A 82 -8.02 -4.90 -2.08
CA ALA A 82 -7.23 -3.89 -1.37
C ALA A 82 -6.72 -2.77 -2.31
N ILE A 83 -6.32 -3.15 -3.52
CA ILE A 83 -5.93 -2.20 -4.58
C ILE A 83 -7.17 -1.43 -5.05
N ALA A 84 -8.32 -2.11 -5.18
CA ALA A 84 -9.59 -1.50 -5.52
C ALA A 84 -9.93 -0.36 -4.56
N ALA A 85 -9.93 -0.64 -3.25
CA ALA A 85 -10.26 0.35 -2.23
C ALA A 85 -9.31 1.57 -2.26
N GLN A 86 -8.00 1.35 -2.47
CA GLN A 86 -7.04 2.46 -2.58
C GLN A 86 -7.27 3.32 -3.83
N ASN A 87 -7.40 2.68 -4.99
CA ASN A 87 -7.47 3.40 -6.26
C ASN A 87 -8.84 4.04 -6.47
N LEU A 88 -9.93 3.45 -5.95
CA LEU A 88 -11.28 4.03 -6.04
C LEU A 88 -11.38 5.41 -5.39
N ASN A 89 -10.83 5.58 -4.18
CA ASN A 89 -10.79 6.89 -3.51
C ASN A 89 -10.08 7.95 -4.37
N ARG A 90 -9.04 7.55 -5.11
CA ARG A 90 -8.31 8.45 -6.03
C ARG A 90 -9.10 8.71 -7.31
N LEU A 91 -9.82 7.72 -7.85
CA LEU A 91 -10.59 7.81 -9.09
C LEU A 91 -11.91 8.58 -8.95
N ASN A 92 -12.52 8.59 -7.76
CA ASN A 92 -13.82 9.23 -7.52
C ASN A 92 -13.73 10.76 -7.52
N VAL A 93 -14.25 11.38 -8.57
CA VAL A 93 -14.22 12.84 -8.76
C VAL A 93 -15.44 13.59 -8.18
N LEU A 94 -16.45 12.88 -7.69
CA LEU A 94 -17.71 13.48 -7.22
C LEU A 94 -17.82 13.55 -5.70
N GLY A 95 -16.88 12.96 -4.96
CA GLY A 95 -16.85 12.97 -3.49
C GLY A 95 -18.08 12.33 -2.84
N ARG A 96 -18.85 11.52 -3.59
CA ARG A 96 -20.06 10.82 -3.12
C ARG A 96 -19.71 9.42 -2.63
N ARG A 97 -20.56 8.89 -1.73
CA ARG A 97 -20.48 7.51 -1.22
C ARG A 97 -20.51 6.51 -2.37
N GLU A 98 -19.58 5.57 -2.32
CA GLU A 98 -19.23 4.64 -3.38
C GLU A 98 -20.24 3.49 -3.49
N LEU A 99 -20.48 3.02 -4.72
CA LEU A 99 -21.13 1.75 -5.01
C LEU A 99 -20.05 0.65 -5.12
N ALA A 100 -19.46 0.25 -3.99
CA ALA A 100 -18.62 -0.94 -3.97
C ALA A 100 -19.50 -2.17 -4.26
N LEU A 101 -19.36 -2.74 -5.45
CA LEU A 101 -20.11 -3.91 -5.91
C LEU A 101 -19.32 -5.22 -5.67
N PRO A 102 -20.00 -6.38 -5.70
CA PRO A 102 -19.60 -7.56 -4.95
C PRO A 102 -18.37 -8.28 -5.48
N SER A 103 -17.88 -9.19 -4.64
CA SER A 103 -17.03 -10.30 -5.05
C SER A 103 -17.63 -11.22 -6.12
N ARG A 104 -18.88 -11.09 -6.60
CA ARG A 104 -19.51 -12.00 -7.60
C ARG A 104 -20.56 -11.30 -8.48
N MET A 105 -20.54 -11.50 -9.81
CA MET A 105 -21.48 -10.87 -10.76
C MET A 105 -22.96 -11.18 -10.46
N THR A 106 -23.26 -12.41 -10.09
CA THR A 106 -24.62 -12.89 -9.78
C THR A 106 -25.27 -12.24 -8.55
N LEU A 107 -24.50 -11.56 -7.69
CA LEU A 107 -25.01 -10.90 -6.48
C LEU A 107 -25.18 -9.39 -6.63
N VAL A 108 -24.79 -8.81 -7.77
CA VAL A 108 -25.02 -7.40 -8.11
C VAL A 108 -26.47 -6.97 -7.83
N PRO A 109 -27.51 -7.75 -8.17
CA PRO A 109 -28.90 -7.32 -7.98
C PRO A 109 -29.27 -7.05 -6.51
N LEU A 110 -28.70 -7.81 -5.56
CA LEU A 110 -29.03 -7.68 -4.14
C LEU A 110 -28.32 -6.50 -3.47
N GLN A 111 -27.13 -6.15 -3.94
CA GLN A 111 -26.32 -5.09 -3.32
C GLN A 111 -26.71 -3.70 -3.79
N LEU A 112 -27.30 -3.61 -4.99
CA LEU A 112 -27.88 -2.38 -5.51
C LEU A 112 -29.22 -2.01 -4.84
N ARG A 113 -29.76 -2.90 -4.01
CA ARG A 113 -31.08 -2.77 -3.38
C ARG A 113 -31.20 -1.62 -2.39
N ASP A 114 -30.23 -1.46 -1.50
CA ASP A 114 -30.28 -0.49 -0.40
C ASP A 114 -29.83 0.93 -0.83
N GLN A 115 -29.39 1.08 -2.08
CA GLN A 115 -28.85 2.32 -2.64
C GLN A 115 -29.78 2.92 -3.70
N ALA A 116 -31.10 2.95 -3.49
CA ALA A 116 -32.09 3.54 -4.41
C ALA A 116 -32.02 3.10 -5.91
N GLY A 117 -31.26 2.04 -6.23
CA GLY A 117 -30.98 1.56 -7.58
C GLY A 117 -29.89 2.34 -8.34
N LEU A 118 -29.36 1.75 -9.43
CA LEU A 118 -28.38 2.41 -10.32
C LEU A 118 -28.88 3.74 -10.89
N ASP A 119 -30.19 3.92 -10.99
CA ASP A 119 -30.81 5.12 -11.56
C ASP A 119 -30.95 6.26 -10.53
N ALA A 120 -30.64 6.02 -9.25
CA ALA A 120 -30.66 7.07 -8.22
C ALA A 120 -29.52 8.07 -8.36
N ASN A 121 -28.40 7.66 -8.96
CA ASN A 121 -27.24 8.50 -9.20
C ASN A 121 -27.06 8.73 -10.69
N ARG A 122 -26.72 9.98 -11.06
CA ARG A 122 -26.34 10.31 -12.44
C ARG A 122 -25.01 9.66 -12.85
N VAL A 123 -24.12 9.42 -11.91
CA VAL A 123 -22.81 8.79 -12.14
C VAL A 123 -22.60 7.69 -11.11
N ASN A 124 -22.28 6.48 -11.58
CA ASN A 124 -21.98 5.32 -10.75
C ASN A 124 -20.53 4.87 -10.98
N PHE A 125 -19.82 4.57 -9.89
CA PHE A 125 -18.50 3.95 -9.91
C PHE A 125 -18.63 2.53 -9.35
N ILE A 126 -18.18 1.55 -10.14
CA ILE A 126 -18.37 0.13 -9.88
C ILE A 126 -17.01 -0.56 -9.93
N SER A 127 -16.54 -1.14 -8.83
CA SER A 127 -15.32 -1.95 -8.84
C SER A 127 -15.60 -3.45 -8.97
N LEU A 128 -14.75 -4.14 -9.74
CA LEU A 128 -14.83 -5.58 -9.97
C LEU A 128 -13.44 -6.22 -9.81
N THR A 129 -13.41 -7.44 -9.26
CA THR A 129 -12.19 -8.26 -9.16
C THR A 129 -12.35 -9.54 -9.95
N PRO A 130 -11.58 -9.76 -11.04
CA PRO A 130 -11.88 -10.82 -11.99
C PRO A 130 -12.03 -12.23 -11.44
N GLY A 131 -11.09 -12.64 -10.58
CA GLY A 131 -11.05 -13.98 -10.00
C GLY A 131 -12.19 -14.31 -9.04
N THR A 132 -13.06 -13.35 -8.76
CA THR A 132 -14.27 -13.55 -7.96
C THR A 132 -15.53 -13.16 -8.74
N THR A 133 -15.46 -12.07 -9.52
CA THR A 133 -16.58 -11.52 -10.30
C THR A 133 -16.94 -12.38 -11.50
N PHE A 134 -15.95 -12.77 -12.32
CA PHE A 134 -16.16 -13.52 -13.57
C PHE A 134 -15.96 -15.03 -13.40
N ASP A 135 -15.22 -15.46 -12.37
CA ASP A 135 -14.90 -16.87 -12.13
C ASP A 135 -15.95 -17.56 -11.23
N LEU A 136 -16.81 -18.37 -11.84
CA LEU A 136 -17.80 -19.22 -11.16
C LEU A 136 -17.14 -20.52 -10.64
N ARG A 137 -16.13 -20.42 -9.76
CA ARG A 137 -15.30 -21.53 -9.22
C ARG A 137 -16.02 -22.81 -8.76
N SER A 138 -17.32 -22.74 -8.46
CA SER A 138 -18.14 -23.93 -8.22
C SER A 138 -19.37 -23.90 -9.13
N ALA A 139 -19.74 -25.04 -9.70
CA ALA A 139 -20.94 -25.17 -10.54
C ALA A 139 -22.21 -24.68 -9.82
N THR A 140 -22.29 -24.90 -8.51
CA THR A 140 -23.49 -24.62 -7.69
C THR A 140 -23.49 -23.28 -6.95
N GLY A 141 -22.38 -22.54 -6.97
CA GLY A 141 -22.26 -21.25 -6.30
C GLY A 141 -22.39 -21.31 -4.77
N ILE A 142 -22.62 -20.15 -4.16
CA ILE A 142 -22.87 -20.00 -2.72
C ILE A 142 -24.37 -19.98 -2.40
N THR A 143 -24.70 -20.18 -1.13
CA THR A 143 -26.08 -20.27 -0.64
C THR A 143 -26.91 -19.03 -1.00
N GLN A 144 -26.32 -17.83 -0.95
CA GLN A 144 -27.02 -16.58 -1.27
C GLN A 144 -27.38 -16.45 -2.75
N GLU A 145 -26.52 -16.88 -3.68
CA GLU A 145 -26.82 -16.90 -5.12
C GLU A 145 -28.02 -17.82 -5.41
N ARG A 146 -28.05 -18.98 -4.76
CA ARG A 146 -29.14 -19.95 -4.93
C ARG A 146 -30.44 -19.43 -4.33
N ALA A 147 -30.39 -18.71 -3.21
CA ALA A 147 -31.57 -18.07 -2.64
C ALA A 147 -32.13 -17.00 -3.59
N LEU A 148 -31.27 -16.19 -4.23
CA LEU A 148 -31.70 -15.24 -5.26
C LEU A 148 -32.36 -15.94 -6.45
N LEU A 149 -31.76 -17.00 -6.98
CA LEU A 149 -32.35 -17.81 -8.06
C LEU A 149 -33.73 -18.35 -7.68
N PHE A 150 -33.91 -18.82 -6.44
CA PHE A 150 -35.21 -19.28 -5.97
C PHE A 150 -36.27 -18.19 -6.12
N HIS A 151 -35.99 -16.99 -5.60
CA HIS A 151 -36.94 -15.87 -5.68
C HIS A 151 -37.20 -15.40 -7.11
N LEU A 152 -36.18 -15.40 -7.97
CA LEU A 152 -36.34 -15.06 -9.39
C LEU A 152 -37.24 -16.06 -10.14
N LEU A 153 -37.22 -17.34 -9.77
CA LEU A 153 -37.83 -18.44 -10.51
C LEU A 153 -39.11 -19.02 -9.89
N HIS A 154 -39.38 -18.81 -8.60
CA HIS A 154 -40.45 -19.53 -7.90
C HIS A 154 -41.85 -19.33 -8.50
N ASP A 155 -42.11 -18.14 -9.09
CA ASP A 155 -43.36 -17.83 -9.78
C ASP A 155 -43.46 -18.41 -11.20
N LEU A 156 -42.34 -18.87 -11.76
CA LEU A 156 -42.25 -19.36 -13.13
C LEU A 156 -42.37 -20.88 -13.24
N VAL A 157 -42.03 -21.62 -12.19
CA VAL A 157 -41.98 -23.09 -12.21
C VAL A 157 -43.27 -23.72 -11.71
N THR A 158 -43.67 -24.86 -12.27
CA THR A 158 -44.88 -25.58 -11.81
C THR A 158 -44.73 -26.21 -10.43
N ARG A 159 -43.49 -26.50 -9.99
CA ARG A 159 -43.18 -27.12 -8.68
C ARG A 159 -42.22 -26.27 -7.82
N PRO A 160 -42.67 -25.18 -7.18
CA PRO A 160 -41.82 -24.32 -6.35
C PRO A 160 -41.14 -25.05 -5.17
N ARG A 161 -41.81 -26.06 -4.59
CA ARG A 161 -41.22 -26.93 -3.56
C ARG A 161 -40.04 -27.75 -4.10
N GLY A 162 -40.15 -28.24 -5.34
CA GLY A 162 -39.07 -28.93 -6.05
C GLY A 162 -37.86 -28.03 -6.24
N LEU A 163 -38.10 -26.81 -6.73
CA LEU A 163 -37.08 -25.77 -6.90
C LEU A 163 -36.38 -25.42 -5.57
N ARG A 164 -37.13 -25.24 -4.48
CA ARG A 164 -36.56 -24.92 -3.15
C ARG A 164 -35.64 -26.02 -2.63
N ASN A 165 -35.95 -27.29 -2.92
CA ASN A 165 -35.12 -28.43 -2.50
C ASN A 165 -33.92 -28.62 -3.42
N LEU A 166 -34.11 -28.44 -4.73
CA LEU A 166 -33.06 -28.46 -5.73
C LEU A 166 -31.95 -27.44 -5.41
N LEU A 167 -32.32 -26.20 -5.10
CA LEU A 167 -31.38 -25.11 -4.83
C LEU A 167 -30.71 -25.18 -3.45
N GLN A 168 -31.07 -26.13 -2.58
CA GLN A 168 -30.39 -26.33 -1.29
C GLN A 168 -28.93 -26.78 -1.48
N VAL A 169 -28.70 -27.70 -2.42
CA VAL A 169 -27.39 -28.32 -2.70
C VAL A 169 -26.79 -28.94 -1.43
N THR A 170 -25.65 -28.43 -0.93
CA THR A 170 -24.96 -28.94 0.27
C THR A 170 -25.21 -28.05 1.50
N ALA A 171 -26.06 -27.03 1.40
CA ALA A 171 -26.36 -26.15 2.53
C ALA A 171 -27.17 -26.88 3.59
N GLY A 172 -26.78 -26.72 4.87
CA GLY A 172 -27.55 -27.20 6.01
C GLY A 172 -28.98 -26.65 6.00
N VAL A 173 -29.93 -27.44 6.49
CA VAL A 173 -31.38 -27.17 6.42
C VAL A 173 -31.74 -25.80 7.00
N GLU A 174 -31.28 -25.50 8.21
CA GLU A 174 -31.55 -24.24 8.89
C GLU A 174 -30.92 -23.05 8.16
N GLY A 175 -29.65 -23.17 7.77
CA GLY A 175 -28.94 -22.12 7.04
C GLY A 175 -29.57 -21.81 5.68
N TRP A 176 -30.02 -22.84 4.96
CA TRP A 176 -30.72 -22.66 3.68
C TRP A 176 -32.09 -22.00 3.85
N ASN A 177 -32.88 -22.44 4.82
CA ASN A 177 -34.18 -21.83 5.08
C ASN A 177 -34.02 -20.36 5.46
N ARG A 178 -33.11 -20.05 6.38
CA ARG A 178 -32.78 -18.67 6.76
C ARG A 178 -32.34 -17.83 5.57
N ALA A 179 -31.49 -18.36 4.69
CA ALA A 179 -31.02 -17.63 3.50
C ALA A 179 -32.15 -17.32 2.50
N VAL A 180 -33.08 -18.26 2.29
CA VAL A 180 -34.24 -18.05 1.41
C VAL A 180 -35.24 -17.08 2.04
N ASP A 181 -35.59 -17.30 3.31
CA ASP A 181 -36.66 -16.54 3.98
C ASP A 181 -36.23 -15.09 4.28
N ASN A 182 -34.94 -14.83 4.51
CA ASN A 182 -34.41 -13.48 4.72
C ASN A 182 -34.20 -12.68 3.42
N LEU A 183 -34.33 -13.31 2.24
CA LEU A 183 -34.10 -12.66 0.95
C LEU A 183 -35.43 -12.21 0.34
N THR A 184 -35.44 -11.01 -0.25
CA THR A 184 -36.59 -10.47 -1.01
C THR A 184 -36.10 -9.81 -2.30
N LEU A 185 -36.97 -9.68 -3.31
CA LEU A 185 -36.66 -8.96 -4.56
C LEU A 185 -37.06 -7.47 -4.54
N GLU A 186 -37.65 -6.98 -3.46
CA GLU A 186 -37.97 -5.56 -3.32
C GLU A 186 -36.68 -4.72 -3.44
N GLY A 187 -36.71 -3.63 -4.19
CA GLY A 187 -35.54 -2.77 -4.47
C GLY A 187 -34.52 -3.33 -5.47
N VAL A 188 -34.68 -4.57 -5.97
CA VAL A 188 -33.86 -5.10 -7.07
C VAL A 188 -34.27 -4.48 -8.41
N ASP A 189 -33.31 -4.18 -9.28
CA ASP A 189 -33.57 -3.61 -10.61
C ASP A 189 -34.47 -4.55 -11.45
N LYS A 190 -35.65 -4.04 -11.83
CA LYS A 190 -36.65 -4.78 -12.59
C LYS A 190 -36.15 -5.22 -13.96
N ARG A 191 -35.24 -4.48 -14.59
CA ARG A 191 -34.65 -4.84 -15.88
C ARG A 191 -33.89 -6.16 -15.79
N ILE A 192 -33.14 -6.39 -14.72
CA ILE A 192 -32.40 -7.64 -14.50
C ILE A 192 -33.39 -8.81 -14.34
N ILE A 193 -34.45 -8.61 -13.54
CA ILE A 193 -35.48 -9.63 -13.30
C ILE A 193 -36.18 -9.99 -14.62
N GLU A 194 -36.68 -8.99 -15.34
CA GLU A 194 -37.41 -9.18 -16.59
C GLU A 194 -36.53 -9.80 -17.68
N ARG A 195 -35.28 -9.36 -17.80
CA ARG A 195 -34.31 -9.90 -18.77
C ARG A 195 -33.99 -11.36 -18.46
N PHE A 196 -33.63 -11.68 -17.22
CA PHE A 196 -33.32 -13.05 -16.82
C PHE A 196 -34.50 -14.00 -17.08
N ARG A 197 -35.71 -13.58 -16.68
CA ARG A 197 -36.93 -14.38 -16.90
C ARG A 197 -37.21 -14.57 -18.39
N ARG A 198 -37.07 -13.53 -19.20
CA ARG A 198 -37.24 -13.58 -20.66
C ARG A 198 -36.23 -14.51 -21.34
N ASP A 199 -34.95 -14.39 -21.01
CA ASP A 199 -33.87 -15.20 -21.60
C ASP A 199 -33.93 -16.67 -21.20
N LEU A 200 -34.49 -16.95 -20.01
CA LEU A 200 -34.78 -18.30 -19.57
C LEU A 200 -35.99 -18.88 -20.32
N GLN A 201 -37.10 -18.13 -20.44
CA GLN A 201 -38.30 -18.58 -21.14
C GLN A 201 -38.10 -18.76 -22.65
N ALA A 202 -37.23 -17.94 -23.26
CA ALA A 202 -36.85 -18.07 -24.67
C ALA A 202 -36.05 -19.35 -24.93
N ASP A 203 -35.28 -19.82 -23.95
CA ASP A 203 -34.51 -21.06 -23.99
C ASP A 203 -35.39 -22.24 -23.57
N ARG A 204 -36.24 -22.70 -24.50
CA ARG A 204 -37.22 -23.79 -24.26
C ARG A 204 -36.58 -25.04 -23.66
N TYR A 205 -35.39 -25.40 -24.13
CA TYR A 205 -34.67 -26.59 -23.64
C TYR A 205 -34.25 -26.43 -22.18
N LEU A 206 -33.67 -25.29 -21.79
CA LEU A 206 -33.29 -25.04 -20.39
C LEU A 206 -34.51 -24.97 -19.47
N PHE A 207 -35.61 -24.37 -19.94
CA PHE A 207 -36.83 -24.25 -19.15
C PHE A 207 -37.52 -25.60 -18.93
N GLU A 208 -37.64 -26.44 -19.96
CA GLU A 208 -38.16 -27.82 -19.85
C GLU A 208 -37.28 -28.68 -18.93
N GLU A 209 -35.96 -28.51 -18.99
CA GLU A 209 -35.03 -29.19 -18.09
C GLU A 209 -35.18 -28.73 -16.63
N LEU A 210 -35.37 -27.43 -16.39
CA LEU A 210 -35.66 -26.88 -15.07
C LEU A 210 -36.89 -27.55 -14.46
N GLU A 211 -37.99 -27.64 -15.21
CA GLU A 211 -39.22 -28.31 -14.78
C GLU A 211 -38.97 -29.79 -14.46
N ARG A 212 -38.35 -30.53 -15.39
CA ARG A 212 -38.03 -31.95 -15.25
C ARG A 212 -37.17 -32.23 -14.01
N ILE A 213 -36.13 -31.44 -13.79
CA ILE A 213 -35.24 -31.65 -12.64
C ILE A 213 -35.96 -31.24 -11.34
N CYS A 214 -36.82 -30.21 -11.33
CA CYS A 214 -37.66 -29.91 -10.16
C CYS A 214 -38.53 -31.11 -9.74
N GLU A 215 -38.97 -31.96 -10.69
CA GLU A 215 -39.71 -33.19 -10.39
C GLU A 215 -38.89 -34.23 -9.61
N LEU A 216 -37.56 -34.24 -9.79
CA LEU A 216 -36.66 -35.16 -9.10
C LEU A 216 -36.49 -34.80 -7.62
N PHE A 217 -36.78 -33.56 -7.20
CA PHE A 217 -36.58 -33.08 -5.83
C PHE A 217 -37.90 -32.79 -5.06
N PRO A 218 -38.91 -33.68 -5.05
CA PRO A 218 -40.22 -33.38 -4.48
C PRO A 218 -40.21 -33.21 -2.95
N ARG A 219 -39.19 -33.76 -2.28
CA ARG A 219 -38.95 -33.69 -0.83
C ARG A 219 -37.46 -33.70 -0.52
N ARG A 220 -37.08 -33.13 0.62
CA ARG A 220 -35.69 -33.11 1.11
C ARG A 220 -35.22 -34.50 1.49
N ARG A 221 -33.93 -34.78 1.28
CA ARG A 221 -33.23 -36.01 1.68
C ARG A 221 -31.90 -35.62 2.31
N ASP A 222 -31.42 -36.43 3.24
CA ASP A 222 -30.10 -36.24 3.87
C ASP A 222 -28.96 -36.45 2.85
N THR A 223 -29.15 -37.41 1.92
CA THR A 223 -28.21 -37.69 0.83
C THR A 223 -28.97 -37.92 -0.48
N TYR A 224 -28.44 -37.39 -1.58
CA TYR A 224 -28.97 -37.60 -2.94
C TYR A 224 -27.98 -38.42 -3.77
N PRO A 225 -28.46 -39.37 -4.61
CA PRO A 225 -27.60 -40.13 -5.50
C PRO A 225 -26.98 -39.26 -6.60
N THR A 226 -25.81 -39.66 -7.10
CA THR A 226 -25.03 -38.92 -8.10
C THR A 226 -25.81 -38.61 -9.37
N GLU A 227 -26.67 -39.53 -9.79
CA GLU A 227 -27.58 -39.41 -10.95
C GLU A 227 -28.56 -38.23 -10.82
N MET A 228 -28.87 -37.80 -9.60
CA MET A 228 -29.71 -36.62 -9.34
C MET A 228 -28.87 -35.36 -9.12
N THR A 229 -27.71 -35.48 -8.47
CA THR A 229 -26.87 -34.33 -8.12
C THR A 229 -26.08 -33.77 -9.30
N GLN A 230 -25.65 -34.60 -10.26
CA GLN A 230 -24.94 -34.13 -11.46
C GLN A 230 -25.84 -33.26 -12.36
N PRO A 231 -27.05 -33.69 -12.80
CA PRO A 231 -27.95 -32.84 -13.57
C PRO A 231 -28.35 -31.57 -12.82
N ARG A 232 -28.59 -31.67 -11.51
CA ARG A 232 -28.86 -30.52 -10.63
C ARG A 232 -27.73 -29.49 -10.70
N ASN A 233 -26.48 -29.92 -10.51
CA ASN A 233 -25.33 -29.02 -10.49
C ASN A 233 -25.13 -28.34 -11.86
N SER A 234 -25.32 -29.09 -12.95
CA SER A 234 -25.27 -28.56 -14.32
C SER A 234 -26.35 -27.51 -14.58
N LEU A 235 -27.59 -27.79 -14.18
CA LEU A 235 -28.70 -26.83 -14.30
C LEU A 235 -28.42 -25.54 -13.52
N VAL A 236 -27.96 -25.65 -12.26
CA VAL A 236 -27.63 -24.48 -11.43
C VAL A 236 -26.52 -23.65 -12.07
N ALA A 237 -25.50 -24.27 -12.65
CA ALA A 237 -24.43 -23.56 -13.36
C ALA A 237 -24.98 -22.75 -14.55
N ARG A 238 -25.86 -23.35 -15.37
CA ARG A 238 -26.48 -22.68 -16.54
C ARG A 238 -27.41 -21.53 -16.13
N LEU A 239 -28.19 -21.72 -15.06
CA LEU A 239 -29.05 -20.65 -14.52
C LEU A 239 -28.22 -19.47 -14.00
N ARG A 240 -27.12 -19.75 -13.29
CA ARG A 240 -26.18 -18.69 -12.82
C ARG A 240 -25.51 -17.97 -13.98
N THR A 241 -25.19 -18.69 -15.05
CA THR A 241 -24.62 -18.12 -16.27
C THR A 241 -25.61 -17.14 -16.91
N LYS A 242 -26.87 -17.55 -17.15
CA LYS A 242 -27.91 -16.63 -17.67
C LYS A 242 -28.14 -15.41 -16.76
N LEU A 243 -28.12 -15.59 -15.44
CA LEU A 243 -28.23 -14.47 -14.50
C LEU A 243 -27.04 -13.51 -14.64
N SER A 244 -25.84 -14.03 -14.86
CA SER A 244 -24.63 -13.21 -15.05
C SER A 244 -24.74 -12.34 -16.32
N HIS A 245 -25.19 -12.92 -17.44
CA HIS A 245 -25.45 -12.16 -18.67
C HIS A 245 -26.51 -11.06 -18.47
N ALA A 246 -27.60 -11.37 -17.77
CA ALA A 246 -28.64 -10.37 -17.45
C ALA A 246 -28.12 -9.24 -16.55
N CYS A 247 -27.15 -9.53 -15.67
CA CYS A 247 -26.49 -8.51 -14.86
C CYS A 247 -25.54 -7.64 -15.68
N VAL A 248 -24.74 -8.22 -16.59
CA VAL A 248 -23.82 -7.47 -17.47
C VAL A 248 -24.58 -6.47 -18.35
N ASP A 249 -25.70 -6.89 -18.96
CA ASP A 249 -26.54 -6.02 -19.80
C ASP A 249 -27.13 -4.84 -19.02
N ALA A 250 -27.48 -5.04 -17.75
CA ALA A 250 -28.06 -3.98 -16.90
C ALA A 250 -27.03 -2.94 -16.41
N LEU A 251 -25.73 -3.28 -16.43
CA LEU A 251 -24.67 -2.36 -16.01
C LEU A 251 -24.47 -1.20 -16.99
N GLN A 252 -24.78 -1.38 -18.27
CA GLN A 252 -24.66 -0.37 -19.35
C GLN A 252 -23.38 0.51 -19.29
N PRO A 253 -22.16 -0.07 -19.35
CA PRO A 253 -20.91 0.68 -19.22
C PRO A 253 -20.78 1.88 -20.18
N ASP A 254 -20.32 3.02 -19.66
CA ASP A 254 -19.77 4.12 -20.48
C ASP A 254 -18.24 4.02 -20.58
N LEU A 255 -17.58 3.68 -19.46
CA LEU A 255 -16.12 3.51 -19.41
C LEU A 255 -15.73 2.34 -18.53
N ILE A 256 -14.84 1.51 -19.06
CA ILE A 256 -14.24 0.36 -18.39
C ILE A 256 -12.76 0.64 -18.23
N ILE A 257 -12.25 0.63 -17.01
CA ILE A 257 -10.84 0.82 -16.68
C ILE A 257 -10.31 -0.52 -16.20
N MET A 258 -9.26 -1.03 -16.86
CA MET A 258 -8.57 -2.24 -16.42
C MET A 258 -7.17 -1.89 -15.95
N ASP A 259 -6.93 -2.05 -14.66
CA ASP A 259 -5.59 -1.92 -14.08
C ASP A 259 -4.91 -3.30 -14.01
N GLU A 260 -3.61 -3.32 -14.30
CA GLU A 260 -2.80 -4.55 -14.36
C GLU A 260 -3.40 -5.64 -15.27
N PHE A 261 -3.94 -5.23 -16.43
CA PHE A 261 -4.68 -6.14 -17.32
C PHE A 261 -3.85 -7.36 -17.79
N GLN A 262 -2.51 -7.27 -17.78
CA GLN A 262 -1.62 -8.39 -18.13
C GLN A 262 -1.83 -9.63 -17.23
N ARG A 263 -2.37 -9.44 -16.01
CA ARG A 263 -2.77 -10.54 -15.11
C ARG A 263 -4.04 -11.27 -15.57
N PHE A 264 -4.77 -10.70 -16.51
CA PHE A 264 -6.09 -11.15 -16.96
C PHE A 264 -6.14 -11.37 -18.47
N ARG A 265 -5.04 -11.85 -19.05
CA ARG A 265 -4.96 -12.11 -20.49
C ARG A 265 -6.07 -13.05 -20.98
N ASP A 266 -6.43 -14.05 -20.19
CA ASP A 266 -7.55 -14.95 -20.49
C ASP A 266 -8.88 -14.21 -20.65
N LEU A 267 -9.10 -13.06 -19.99
CA LEU A 267 -10.33 -12.28 -20.19
C LEU A 267 -10.36 -11.53 -21.52
N LEU A 268 -9.19 -11.20 -22.07
CA LEU A 268 -9.08 -10.50 -23.35
C LEU A 268 -9.14 -11.49 -24.54
N HIS A 269 -8.50 -12.65 -24.41
CA HIS A 269 -8.27 -13.57 -25.53
C HIS A 269 -8.76 -15.00 -25.31
N GLY A 270 -9.09 -15.39 -24.08
CA GLY A 270 -9.49 -16.76 -23.75
C GLY A 270 -10.91 -17.12 -24.18
N ASP A 271 -11.23 -18.41 -24.17
CA ASP A 271 -12.56 -18.94 -24.54
C ASP A 271 -13.39 -19.41 -23.34
N SER A 272 -12.96 -19.06 -22.13
CA SER A 272 -13.71 -19.36 -20.91
C SER A 272 -15.01 -18.56 -20.81
N ASP A 273 -16.00 -19.07 -20.05
CA ASP A 273 -17.24 -18.34 -19.74
C ASP A 273 -16.95 -16.94 -19.16
N ALA A 274 -15.90 -16.83 -18.33
CA ALA A 274 -15.43 -15.57 -17.78
C ALA A 274 -14.95 -14.59 -18.87
N ALA A 275 -14.22 -15.09 -19.88
CA ALA A 275 -13.76 -14.31 -21.02
C ALA A 275 -14.91 -13.90 -21.95
N ILE A 276 -15.91 -14.75 -22.12
CA ILE A 276 -17.13 -14.42 -22.87
C ILE A 276 -17.87 -13.26 -22.19
N LEU A 277 -18.11 -13.36 -20.87
CA LEU A 277 -18.76 -12.29 -20.10
C LEU A 277 -17.94 -10.98 -20.12
N ALA A 278 -16.62 -11.06 -20.02
CA ALA A 278 -15.76 -9.88 -20.12
C ALA A 278 -15.83 -9.22 -21.50
N ARG A 279 -15.84 -10.01 -22.58
CA ARG A 279 -16.00 -9.50 -23.95
C ARG A 279 -17.37 -8.84 -24.17
N GLU A 280 -18.45 -9.41 -23.66
CA GLU A 280 -19.77 -8.77 -23.71
C GLU A 280 -19.78 -7.40 -23.03
N LEU A 281 -19.01 -7.23 -21.94
CA LEU A 281 -18.85 -5.95 -21.28
C LEU A 281 -18.03 -4.96 -22.15
N PHE A 282 -16.89 -5.40 -22.71
CA PHE A 282 -16.01 -4.54 -23.52
C PHE A 282 -16.62 -4.10 -24.85
N ASP A 283 -17.41 -4.98 -25.48
CA ASP A 283 -18.06 -4.73 -26.77
C ASP A 283 -19.48 -4.15 -26.61
N TYR A 284 -19.89 -3.84 -25.36
CA TYR A 284 -21.22 -3.32 -25.06
C TYR A 284 -21.57 -2.13 -25.98
N SER A 285 -22.68 -2.27 -26.68
CA SER A 285 -23.23 -1.26 -27.58
C SER A 285 -24.73 -1.14 -27.35
N GLY A 286 -25.17 0.01 -26.84
CA GLY A 286 -26.56 0.36 -26.61
C GLY A 286 -27.33 0.57 -27.91
N GLY A 287 -28.66 0.43 -27.84
CA GLY A 287 -29.56 0.58 -28.99
C GLY A 287 -29.68 2.00 -29.56
N ASP A 288 -29.11 2.99 -28.88
CA ASP A 288 -28.99 4.40 -29.28
C ASP A 288 -27.66 4.73 -29.97
N GLY A 289 -26.80 3.73 -30.22
CA GLY A 289 -25.47 3.91 -30.78
C GLY A 289 -24.38 4.22 -29.75
N HIS A 290 -24.73 4.28 -28.46
CA HIS A 290 -23.78 4.38 -27.37
C HIS A 290 -22.90 3.12 -27.29
N ALA A 291 -21.59 3.25 -27.11
CA ALA A 291 -20.70 2.09 -27.00
C ALA A 291 -19.66 2.32 -25.91
N ALA A 292 -19.43 1.29 -25.10
CA ALA A 292 -18.46 1.33 -24.02
C ALA A 292 -17.05 1.69 -24.55
N ARG A 293 -16.33 2.51 -23.76
CA ARG A 293 -14.90 2.76 -23.96
C ARG A 293 -14.08 1.97 -22.96
N THR A 294 -12.90 1.51 -23.37
CA THR A 294 -12.00 0.73 -22.49
C THR A 294 -10.65 1.42 -22.38
N LEU A 295 -10.23 1.69 -21.15
CA LEU A 295 -8.93 2.24 -20.80
C LEU A 295 -8.08 1.17 -20.08
N LEU A 296 -7.01 0.72 -20.71
CA LEU A 296 -6.05 -0.22 -20.12
C LEU A 296 -4.91 0.57 -19.46
N LEU A 297 -4.57 0.19 -18.23
CA LEU A 297 -3.45 0.76 -17.48
C LEU A 297 -2.41 -0.35 -17.20
N SER A 298 -1.23 -0.25 -17.81
CA SER A 298 -0.13 -1.18 -17.50
C SER A 298 1.21 -0.65 -17.99
N ALA A 299 2.21 -0.59 -17.11
CA ALA A 299 3.57 -0.26 -17.53
C ALA A 299 4.18 -1.33 -18.44
N THR A 300 3.74 -2.58 -18.29
CA THR A 300 4.28 -3.77 -18.96
C THR A 300 3.12 -4.61 -19.51
N PRO A 301 2.52 -4.15 -20.62
CA PRO A 301 1.25 -4.66 -21.14
C PRO A 301 1.32 -6.10 -21.68
N TYR A 302 2.51 -6.62 -21.97
CA TYR A 302 2.74 -7.96 -22.51
C TYR A 302 3.99 -8.58 -21.87
N ARG A 303 4.08 -9.92 -21.90
CA ARG A 303 5.31 -10.62 -21.54
C ARG A 303 6.41 -10.16 -22.46
N MET A 304 7.60 -9.89 -21.94
CA MET A 304 8.65 -9.30 -22.76
C MET A 304 9.60 -10.32 -23.35
N LEU A 305 9.91 -11.39 -22.61
CA LEU A 305 10.89 -12.40 -22.98
C LEU A 305 10.41 -13.78 -22.53
N THR A 306 10.61 -14.78 -23.37
CA THR A 306 10.43 -16.20 -23.05
C THR A 306 11.82 -16.83 -23.02
N LEU A 307 12.28 -17.30 -21.86
CA LEU A 307 13.63 -17.85 -21.69
C LEU A 307 13.72 -19.31 -22.14
N ALA A 308 14.90 -19.73 -22.58
CA ALA A 308 15.22 -21.15 -22.81
C ALA A 308 15.29 -21.89 -21.47
N GLY A 309 14.13 -22.31 -20.96
CA GLY A 309 13.94 -22.89 -19.64
C GLY A 309 12.54 -22.63 -19.05
N ASP A 310 11.80 -21.67 -19.63
CA ASP A 310 10.37 -21.48 -19.37
C ASP A 310 9.60 -22.70 -19.90
N GLU A 311 8.52 -23.10 -19.21
CA GLU A 311 7.77 -24.30 -19.61
C GLU A 311 7.15 -24.07 -21.01
N PRO A 312 7.11 -25.09 -21.90
CA PRO A 312 6.55 -24.95 -23.25
C PRO A 312 5.10 -24.43 -23.28
N ASP A 313 4.37 -24.58 -22.18
CA ASP A 313 3.00 -24.11 -21.97
C ASP A 313 2.91 -22.60 -21.64
N GLU A 314 4.03 -21.87 -21.53
CA GLU A 314 4.08 -20.46 -21.08
C GLU A 314 4.00 -19.38 -22.20
N GLY A 315 3.81 -19.75 -23.47
CA GLY A 315 3.41 -18.84 -24.57
C GLY A 315 4.50 -17.89 -25.15
N ASP A 316 4.22 -17.32 -26.33
CA ASP A 316 5.14 -16.45 -27.11
C ASP A 316 4.90 -14.94 -26.86
N HIS A 317 5.87 -14.27 -26.22
CA HIS A 317 5.85 -12.83 -25.91
C HIS A 317 5.48 -11.91 -27.10
N TYR A 318 5.90 -12.26 -28.31
CA TYR A 318 5.58 -11.46 -29.49
C TYR A 318 4.13 -11.63 -29.92
N GLN A 319 3.59 -12.84 -29.74
CA GLN A 319 2.18 -13.12 -29.96
C GLN A 319 1.30 -12.34 -28.97
N ASP A 320 1.69 -12.25 -27.69
CA ASP A 320 1.02 -11.44 -26.66
C ASP A 320 0.88 -9.97 -27.08
N PHE A 321 1.96 -9.39 -27.60
CA PHE A 321 1.99 -8.01 -28.07
C PHE A 321 1.01 -7.81 -29.24
N LEU A 322 1.02 -8.72 -30.22
CA LEU A 322 0.13 -8.63 -31.38
C LEU A 322 -1.35 -8.86 -31.02
N GLU A 323 -1.64 -9.77 -30.10
CA GLU A 323 -2.99 -10.01 -29.58
C GLU A 323 -3.52 -8.77 -28.84
N THR A 324 -2.69 -8.16 -27.99
CA THR A 324 -3.03 -6.91 -27.30
C THR A 324 -3.32 -5.79 -28.30
N LEU A 325 -2.49 -5.63 -29.34
CA LEU A 325 -2.74 -4.65 -30.40
C LEU A 325 -4.01 -4.95 -31.20
N SER A 326 -4.26 -6.22 -31.51
CA SER A 326 -5.49 -6.63 -32.19
C SER A 326 -6.73 -6.29 -31.35
N PHE A 327 -6.65 -6.45 -30.03
CA PHE A 327 -7.71 -6.02 -29.13
C PHE A 327 -7.88 -4.50 -29.16
N LEU A 328 -6.79 -3.73 -29.03
CA LEU A 328 -6.84 -2.26 -28.99
C LEU A 328 -7.42 -1.60 -30.25
N TYR A 329 -7.24 -2.22 -31.42
CA TYR A 329 -7.80 -1.77 -32.69
C TYR A 329 -9.22 -2.29 -32.95
N GLY A 330 -9.80 -3.04 -32.01
CA GLY A 330 -11.14 -3.60 -32.10
C GLY A 330 -11.27 -4.78 -33.06
N ARG A 331 -12.41 -5.47 -32.99
CA ARG A 331 -12.64 -6.75 -33.70
C ARG A 331 -12.57 -6.66 -35.23
N GLU A 332 -12.95 -5.52 -35.81
CA GLU A 332 -13.00 -5.34 -37.27
C GLU A 332 -11.62 -5.03 -37.87
N LYS A 333 -10.89 -4.05 -37.32
CA LYS A 333 -9.59 -3.59 -37.85
C LYS A 333 -8.39 -4.30 -37.21
N GLY A 334 -8.57 -4.86 -36.02
CA GLY A 334 -7.50 -5.43 -35.18
C GLY A 334 -6.62 -6.46 -35.86
N PRO A 335 -7.20 -7.56 -36.41
CA PRO A 335 -6.40 -8.62 -37.03
C PRO A 335 -5.54 -8.14 -38.20
N GLU A 336 -6.09 -7.27 -39.05
CA GLU A 336 -5.39 -6.71 -40.22
C GLU A 336 -4.25 -5.77 -39.80
N VAL A 337 -4.51 -4.89 -38.83
CA VAL A 337 -3.52 -3.94 -38.33
C VAL A 337 -2.39 -4.66 -37.59
N ALA A 338 -2.72 -5.68 -36.78
CA ALA A 338 -1.74 -6.52 -36.10
C ALA A 338 -0.84 -7.26 -37.11
N ALA A 339 -1.43 -7.84 -38.18
CA ALA A 339 -0.65 -8.49 -39.24
C ALA A 339 0.28 -7.50 -39.98
N THR A 340 -0.18 -6.26 -40.17
CA THR A 340 0.63 -5.20 -40.80
C THR A 340 1.78 -4.75 -39.90
N LEU A 341 1.51 -4.46 -38.62
CA LEU A 341 2.53 -4.17 -37.62
C LEU A 341 3.54 -5.31 -37.52
N ALA A 342 3.09 -6.56 -37.60
CA ALA A 342 3.99 -7.70 -37.55
C ALA A 342 4.99 -7.73 -38.73
N ARG A 343 4.60 -7.24 -39.91
CA ARG A 343 5.51 -7.07 -41.05
C ARG A 343 6.45 -5.89 -40.84
N GLU A 344 5.93 -4.74 -40.40
CA GLU A 344 6.70 -3.52 -40.14
C GLU A 344 7.79 -3.78 -39.08
N MET A 345 7.44 -4.44 -37.96
CA MET A 345 8.37 -4.83 -36.89
C MET A 345 9.46 -5.79 -37.39
N ARG A 346 9.11 -6.82 -38.18
CA ARG A 346 10.11 -7.71 -38.80
C ARG A 346 11.06 -6.97 -39.74
N SER A 347 10.55 -6.02 -40.53
CA SER A 347 11.37 -5.18 -41.39
C SER A 347 12.32 -4.32 -40.58
N PHE A 348 11.82 -3.67 -39.53
CA PHE A 348 12.62 -2.85 -38.63
C PHE A 348 13.73 -3.67 -37.97
N ARG A 349 13.43 -4.87 -37.46
CA ARG A 349 14.45 -5.78 -36.94
C ARG A 349 15.53 -6.12 -37.97
N GLY A 350 15.14 -6.42 -39.22
CA GLY A 350 16.09 -6.68 -40.30
C GLY A 350 17.03 -5.49 -40.54
N LEU A 351 16.50 -4.26 -40.45
CA LEU A 351 17.30 -3.05 -40.52
C LEU A 351 18.21 -2.88 -39.30
N LEU A 352 17.76 -3.19 -38.08
CA LEU A 352 18.61 -3.16 -36.89
C LEU A 352 19.80 -4.12 -37.02
N HIS A 353 19.62 -5.30 -37.61
CA HIS A 353 20.71 -6.26 -37.89
C HIS A 353 21.68 -5.82 -39.00
N ALA A 354 21.34 -4.77 -39.75
CA ALA A 354 22.17 -4.21 -40.82
C ALA A 354 22.84 -2.87 -40.41
N LEU A 355 22.85 -2.56 -39.11
CA LEU A 355 23.54 -1.38 -38.60
C LEU A 355 25.07 -1.52 -38.72
N PRO A 356 25.80 -0.41 -38.95
CA PRO A 356 25.33 0.98 -38.99
C PRO A 356 24.76 1.45 -40.34
N GLN A 357 24.91 0.69 -41.44
CA GLN A 357 24.61 1.18 -42.81
C GLN A 357 23.11 1.47 -43.04
N SER A 358 22.23 0.80 -42.31
CA SER A 358 20.77 0.91 -42.43
C SER A 358 20.13 2.02 -41.58
N HIS A 359 20.91 2.81 -40.83
CA HIS A 359 20.40 3.71 -39.78
C HIS A 359 19.23 4.60 -40.24
N ALA A 360 19.39 5.34 -41.35
CA ALA A 360 18.34 6.22 -41.86
C ALA A 360 17.03 5.48 -42.23
N SER A 361 17.13 4.28 -42.82
CA SER A 361 15.96 3.46 -43.16
C SER A 361 15.30 2.87 -41.91
N ALA A 362 16.11 2.54 -40.90
CA ALA A 362 15.62 2.06 -39.61
C ALA A 362 14.83 3.18 -38.90
N VAL A 363 15.31 4.42 -38.92
CA VAL A 363 14.59 5.59 -38.38
C VAL A 363 13.25 5.81 -39.09
N GLU A 364 13.19 5.73 -40.43
CA GLU A 364 11.93 5.90 -41.18
C GLU A 364 10.90 4.80 -40.85
N THR A 365 11.37 3.54 -40.78
CA THR A 365 10.51 2.40 -40.41
C THR A 365 9.99 2.55 -38.98
N ARG A 366 10.86 2.95 -38.04
CA ARG A 366 10.49 3.27 -36.67
C ARG A 366 9.40 4.36 -36.61
N GLN A 367 9.55 5.46 -37.35
CA GLN A 367 8.54 6.53 -37.38
C GLN A 367 7.18 6.05 -37.87
N THR A 368 7.16 5.09 -38.80
CA THR A 368 5.93 4.48 -39.30
C THR A 368 5.27 3.62 -38.22
N ILE A 369 6.05 2.76 -37.55
CA ILE A 369 5.59 1.95 -36.42
C ILE A 369 5.04 2.86 -35.30
N GLU A 370 5.77 3.91 -34.92
CA GLU A 370 5.35 4.87 -33.90
C GLU A 370 4.02 5.54 -34.22
N ARG A 371 3.85 6.07 -35.43
CA ARG A 371 2.59 6.72 -35.83
C ARG A 371 1.39 5.80 -35.68
N ARG A 372 1.58 4.50 -35.95
CA ARG A 372 0.53 3.48 -35.81
C ARG A 372 0.31 3.14 -34.33
N LEU A 373 1.35 2.90 -33.54
CA LEU A 373 1.21 2.60 -32.12
C LEU A 373 0.58 3.75 -31.33
N ARG A 374 0.95 5.01 -31.62
CA ARG A 374 0.42 6.22 -30.96
C ARG A 374 -1.10 6.35 -31.08
N ARG A 375 -1.75 5.74 -32.07
CA ARG A 375 -3.23 5.78 -32.20
C ARG A 375 -3.96 5.10 -31.05
N VAL A 376 -3.32 4.14 -30.39
CA VAL A 376 -3.93 3.28 -29.35
C VAL A 376 -3.08 3.15 -28.08
N ILE A 377 -1.85 3.66 -28.07
CA ILE A 377 -0.92 3.59 -26.93
C ILE A 377 -0.31 4.96 -26.64
N ALA A 378 -0.24 5.33 -25.36
CA ALA A 378 0.60 6.41 -24.86
C ALA A 378 1.57 5.89 -23.78
N ARG A 379 2.83 6.34 -23.78
CA ARG A 379 3.83 5.95 -22.77
C ARG A 379 4.85 7.06 -22.51
N THR A 380 4.96 7.43 -21.24
CA THR A 380 5.92 8.38 -20.67
C THR A 380 6.96 7.64 -19.82
N GLU A 381 8.23 8.06 -19.89
CA GLU A 381 9.36 7.48 -19.14
C GLU A 381 10.24 8.56 -18.50
N ARG A 382 10.96 8.21 -17.43
CA ARG A 382 11.82 9.08 -16.61
C ARG A 382 13.23 9.27 -17.15
N VAL A 383 13.73 8.27 -17.86
CA VAL A 383 15.17 8.10 -18.16
C VAL A 383 15.71 9.26 -18.98
N ALA A 384 14.91 9.70 -19.96
CA ALA A 384 15.21 10.85 -20.80
C ALA A 384 15.31 12.18 -20.01
N SER A 385 14.86 12.21 -18.75
CA SER A 385 14.84 13.39 -17.87
C SER A 385 15.96 13.43 -16.82
N THR A 386 16.88 12.44 -16.80
CA THR A 386 18.05 12.41 -15.88
C THR A 386 19.36 12.69 -16.61
N VAL A 387 20.34 13.30 -15.94
CA VAL A 387 21.63 13.66 -16.54
C VAL A 387 22.43 12.40 -16.89
N GLU A 388 22.49 11.43 -15.97
CA GLU A 388 23.19 10.15 -16.15
C GLU A 388 22.32 9.09 -16.84
N ARG A 389 21.05 9.40 -17.14
CA ARG A 389 20.09 8.47 -17.78
C ARG A 389 19.92 7.16 -17.02
N ASP A 390 20.04 7.22 -15.71
CA ASP A 390 19.93 6.12 -14.77
C ASP A 390 18.64 6.15 -13.95
N SER A 391 17.78 7.16 -14.18
CA SER A 391 16.56 7.40 -13.40
C SER A 391 16.81 7.56 -11.89
N MET A 392 17.94 8.15 -11.46
CA MET A 392 18.25 8.36 -10.04
C MET A 392 18.32 7.03 -9.24
N MET A 393 18.83 5.97 -9.87
CA MET A 393 19.01 4.64 -9.29
C MET A 393 20.48 4.32 -9.00
N SER A 394 20.77 3.62 -7.91
CA SER A 394 22.11 3.12 -7.59
C SER A 394 22.05 1.66 -7.12
N GLU A 395 23.18 0.95 -7.17
CA GLU A 395 23.30 -0.42 -6.69
C GLU A 395 24.50 -0.55 -5.74
N PRO A 396 24.38 -0.09 -4.48
CA PRO A 396 25.45 -0.24 -3.50
C PRO A 396 25.76 -1.73 -3.25
N PRO A 397 27.05 -2.13 -3.19
CA PRO A 397 27.42 -3.52 -2.96
C PRO A 397 27.01 -3.96 -1.56
N ILE A 398 26.55 -5.21 -1.44
CA ILE A 398 26.26 -5.85 -0.16
C ILE A 398 27.12 -7.11 -0.03
N ALA A 399 28.01 -7.10 0.95
CA ALA A 399 28.91 -8.22 1.19
C ALA A 399 28.15 -9.36 1.90
N VAL A 400 28.12 -10.54 1.27
CA VAL A 400 27.51 -11.73 1.86
C VAL A 400 28.59 -12.79 2.07
N SER A 401 28.70 -13.27 3.30
CA SER A 401 29.65 -14.32 3.69
C SER A 401 28.93 -15.63 4.02
N ILE A 402 29.57 -16.76 3.71
CA ILE A 402 29.13 -18.10 4.12
C ILE A 402 29.99 -18.53 5.32
N ALA A 403 29.35 -18.86 6.42
CA ALA A 403 29.99 -19.34 7.65
C ALA A 403 29.81 -20.86 7.81
N PRO A 404 30.66 -21.54 8.61
CA PRO A 404 30.51 -22.98 8.88
C PRO A 404 29.14 -23.36 9.44
N ALA A 405 28.53 -22.49 10.27
CA ALA A 405 27.20 -22.68 10.83
C ALA A 405 26.12 -22.79 9.73
N ASP A 406 26.23 -22.01 8.65
CA ASP A 406 25.26 -22.06 7.54
C ASP A 406 25.30 -23.42 6.84
N LEU A 407 26.51 -23.95 6.62
CA LEU A 407 26.71 -25.26 5.98
C LEU A 407 26.27 -26.40 6.89
N ALA A 408 26.48 -26.27 8.21
CA ALA A 408 25.95 -27.21 9.19
C ALA A 408 24.43 -27.24 9.14
N GLN A 409 23.75 -26.08 9.07
CA GLN A 409 22.30 -26.04 8.88
C GLN A 409 21.87 -26.73 7.57
N ALA A 410 22.57 -26.46 6.46
CA ALA A 410 22.28 -27.07 5.17
C ALA A 410 22.36 -28.61 5.24
N SER A 411 23.43 -29.11 5.82
CA SER A 411 23.70 -30.54 5.97
C SER A 411 22.61 -31.22 6.79
N THR A 412 22.27 -30.66 7.95
CA THR A 412 21.32 -31.31 8.86
C THR A 412 19.90 -31.28 8.34
N VAL A 413 19.46 -30.18 7.73
CA VAL A 413 18.13 -30.13 7.10
C VAL A 413 18.08 -31.02 5.85
N SER A 414 19.20 -31.16 5.12
CA SER A 414 19.28 -32.10 3.99
C SER A 414 19.15 -33.55 4.45
N GLN A 415 19.66 -33.91 5.64
CA GLN A 415 19.49 -35.25 6.19
C GLN A 415 18.01 -35.54 6.49
N VAL A 416 17.30 -34.60 7.11
CA VAL A 416 15.85 -34.71 7.35
C VAL A 416 15.09 -34.85 6.04
N ALA A 417 15.42 -34.02 5.03
CA ALA A 417 14.77 -34.07 3.73
C ALA A 417 14.97 -35.41 3.00
N ARG A 418 16.18 -35.99 3.06
CA ARG A 418 16.47 -37.30 2.46
C ARG A 418 15.69 -38.43 3.12
N THR A 419 15.56 -38.42 4.45
CA THR A 419 14.78 -39.45 5.16
C THR A 419 13.29 -39.40 4.80
N LEU A 420 12.78 -38.23 4.44
CA LEU A 420 11.39 -38.01 4.03
C LEU A 420 11.17 -38.13 2.52
N ASP A 421 12.21 -38.43 1.73
CA ASP A 421 12.18 -38.40 0.25
C ASP A 421 11.64 -37.07 -0.31
N ALA A 422 12.02 -35.96 0.33
CA ALA A 422 11.58 -34.63 -0.05
C ALA A 422 12.40 -34.06 -1.24
N PRO A 423 11.80 -33.22 -2.10
CA PRO A 423 12.51 -32.53 -3.19
C PRO A 423 13.70 -31.69 -2.71
N GLU A 424 14.63 -31.38 -3.61
CA GLU A 424 15.86 -30.63 -3.29
C GLU A 424 15.58 -29.31 -2.55
N ILE A 425 16.25 -29.11 -1.40
CA ILE A 425 15.99 -28.01 -0.47
C ILE A 425 16.97 -26.83 -0.61
N ILE A 426 17.89 -26.87 -1.58
CA ILE A 426 19.01 -25.91 -1.63
C ILE A 426 18.53 -24.47 -1.81
N GLU A 427 17.52 -24.25 -2.67
CA GLU A 427 16.92 -22.93 -2.88
C GLU A 427 16.20 -22.41 -1.63
N TYR A 428 15.61 -23.32 -0.84
CA TYR A 428 14.98 -22.99 0.44
C TYR A 428 16.02 -22.59 1.50
N TRP A 429 17.10 -23.36 1.63
CA TRP A 429 18.18 -23.07 2.57
C TRP A 429 18.89 -21.75 2.25
N LYS A 430 19.20 -21.49 0.97
CA LYS A 430 19.78 -20.21 0.55
C LYS A 430 18.90 -19.02 0.94
N SER A 431 17.58 -19.22 0.95
CA SER A 431 16.60 -18.16 1.11
C SER A 431 16.13 -17.95 2.54
N SER A 432 16.00 -18.98 3.38
CA SER A 432 15.46 -18.82 4.74
C SER A 432 16.44 -19.34 5.79
N PRO A 433 16.76 -18.54 6.83
CA PRO A 433 17.36 -19.09 8.04
C PRO A 433 16.35 -20.00 8.76
N TYR A 434 16.84 -20.92 9.58
CA TYR A 434 16.02 -21.75 10.47
C TYR A 434 14.85 -22.45 9.76
N LEU A 435 15.16 -23.15 8.67
CA LEU A 435 14.16 -23.64 7.71
C LEU A 435 13.04 -24.48 8.36
N LEU A 436 13.36 -25.39 9.29
CA LEU A 436 12.38 -26.25 9.97
C LEU A 436 11.43 -25.46 10.90
N ASN A 437 11.85 -24.28 11.37
CA ASN A 437 11.06 -23.43 12.25
C ASN A 437 10.04 -22.58 11.48
N PHE A 438 10.39 -22.08 10.29
CA PHE A 438 9.53 -21.15 9.52
C PHE A 438 8.79 -21.80 8.33
N MET A 439 9.15 -23.02 7.94
CA MET A 439 8.50 -23.70 6.83
C MET A 439 7.07 -24.14 7.19
N ARG A 440 6.07 -23.61 6.47
CA ARG A 440 4.64 -23.86 6.72
C ARG A 440 4.03 -24.95 5.82
N HIS A 441 3.61 -24.60 4.60
CA HIS A 441 2.81 -25.48 3.74
C HIS A 441 3.62 -26.13 2.61
N TYR A 442 4.94 -26.19 2.76
CA TYR A 442 5.83 -26.76 1.75
C TYR A 442 5.87 -28.28 1.83
N SER A 443 6.26 -28.94 0.74
CA SER A 443 6.29 -30.40 0.60
C SER A 443 7.04 -31.09 1.73
N LEU A 444 8.23 -30.60 2.11
CA LEU A 444 9.01 -31.14 3.23
C LEU A 444 8.22 -31.11 4.56
N LYS A 445 7.48 -30.04 4.84
CA LYS A 445 6.68 -29.93 6.05
C LYS A 445 5.46 -30.86 6.03
N ARG A 446 4.83 -31.03 4.87
CA ARG A 446 3.72 -31.99 4.70
C ARG A 446 4.19 -33.41 4.96
N LEU A 447 5.29 -33.83 4.32
CA LEU A 447 5.90 -35.14 4.52
C LEU A 447 6.31 -35.38 5.98
N LEU A 448 6.85 -34.35 6.65
CA LEU A 448 7.15 -34.44 8.08
C LEU A 448 5.88 -34.65 8.92
N ARG A 449 4.79 -33.95 8.61
CA ARG A 449 3.50 -34.10 9.32
C ARG A 449 2.89 -35.48 9.13
N ASP A 450 2.99 -36.04 7.93
CA ASP A 450 2.44 -37.35 7.60
C ASP A 450 3.13 -38.48 8.36
N GLN A 451 4.33 -38.26 8.89
CA GLN A 451 5.10 -39.23 9.69
C GLN A 451 5.18 -38.89 11.20
N ILE A 452 4.38 -37.95 11.71
CA ILE A 452 4.45 -37.52 13.12
C ILE A 452 4.15 -38.67 14.11
N ASP A 453 3.12 -39.45 13.84
CA ASP A 453 2.62 -40.46 14.77
C ASP A 453 3.48 -41.73 14.80
N ALA A 454 4.12 -42.06 13.67
CA ALA A 454 4.94 -43.26 13.50
C ALA A 454 6.21 -42.97 12.66
N PRO A 455 7.13 -42.14 13.16
CA PRO A 455 8.36 -41.78 12.44
C PRO A 455 9.34 -42.97 12.41
N SER A 456 10.13 -43.08 11.33
CA SER A 456 11.23 -44.05 11.29
C SER A 456 12.31 -43.73 12.34
N ALA A 457 13.11 -44.73 12.72
CA ALA A 457 14.22 -44.52 13.64
C ALA A 457 15.23 -43.51 13.07
N GLU A 458 15.49 -43.58 11.77
CA GLU A 458 16.37 -42.67 11.03
C GLU A 458 15.83 -41.23 11.07
N LEU A 459 14.51 -41.04 10.98
CA LEU A 459 13.89 -39.72 11.03
C LEU A 459 14.02 -39.10 12.42
N ARG A 460 13.79 -39.90 13.49
CA ARG A 460 13.98 -39.44 14.87
C ARG A 460 15.42 -39.01 15.12
N THR A 461 16.40 -39.79 14.66
CA THR A 461 17.83 -39.43 14.76
C THR A 461 18.15 -38.17 13.96
N ALA A 462 17.61 -38.02 12.75
CA ALA A 462 17.82 -36.82 11.93
C ALA A 462 17.24 -35.55 12.59
N ILE A 463 16.05 -35.62 13.19
CA ILE A 463 15.44 -34.50 13.92
C ILE A 463 16.22 -34.16 15.19
N GLN A 464 16.71 -35.15 15.94
CA GLN A 464 17.58 -34.92 17.10
C GLN A 464 18.88 -34.22 16.70
N ALA A 465 19.50 -34.66 15.60
CA ALA A 465 20.69 -34.00 15.04
C ALA A 465 20.40 -32.57 14.57
N ALA A 466 19.18 -32.29 14.09
CA ALA A 466 18.72 -30.97 13.67
C ALA A 466 18.50 -29.99 14.82
N ARG A 467 18.37 -30.47 16.06
CA ARG A 467 17.98 -29.63 17.19
C ARG A 467 18.87 -28.40 17.41
N PRO A 468 20.21 -28.48 17.36
CA PRO A 468 21.09 -27.31 17.52
C PRO A 468 21.00 -26.30 16.37
N ALA A 469 20.43 -26.70 15.21
CA ALA A 469 20.22 -25.83 14.05
C ALA A 469 18.83 -25.16 14.06
N MET A 470 18.04 -25.35 15.12
CA MET A 470 16.71 -24.76 15.28
C MET A 470 16.71 -23.64 16.32
N LEU A 471 15.69 -22.78 16.28
CA LEU A 471 15.48 -21.76 17.29
C LEU A 471 15.20 -22.38 18.67
N ASP A 472 15.89 -21.88 19.69
CA ASP A 472 15.71 -22.26 21.09
C ASP A 472 14.79 -21.27 21.80
N HIS A 473 13.69 -21.79 22.35
CA HIS A 473 12.67 -21.01 23.04
C HIS A 473 13.23 -20.29 24.29
N ASP A 474 14.04 -20.96 25.10
CA ASP A 474 14.50 -20.42 26.37
C ASP A 474 15.63 -19.39 26.15
N ALA A 475 16.46 -19.61 25.13
CA ALA A 475 17.41 -18.60 24.67
C ALA A 475 16.69 -17.33 24.18
N ILE A 476 15.60 -17.49 23.42
CA ILE A 476 14.76 -16.36 22.99
C ILE A 476 14.15 -15.66 24.20
N ASP A 477 13.59 -16.40 25.15
CA ASP A 477 12.94 -15.83 26.35
C ASP A 477 13.88 -14.94 27.18
N THR A 478 15.16 -15.29 27.19
CA THR A 478 16.20 -14.56 27.92
C THR A 478 16.88 -13.43 27.12
N TYR A 479 16.41 -13.14 25.90
CA TYR A 479 17.06 -12.19 24.97
C TYR A 479 18.54 -12.52 24.68
N ALA A 480 18.90 -13.81 24.65
CA ALA A 480 20.26 -14.24 24.30
C ALA A 480 20.65 -13.82 22.87
N PRO A 481 21.93 -13.51 22.60
CA PRO A 481 22.39 -13.28 21.24
C PRO A 481 22.05 -14.46 20.32
N LEU A 482 21.48 -14.15 19.14
CA LEU A 482 21.01 -15.14 18.19
C LEU A 482 21.85 -15.09 16.91
N ASP A 483 22.46 -16.22 16.53
CA ASP A 483 23.18 -16.34 15.25
C ASP A 483 22.17 -16.33 14.10
N PRO A 484 22.26 -15.43 13.11
CA PRO A 484 21.32 -15.42 11.99
C PRO A 484 21.39 -16.69 11.14
N ALA A 485 22.50 -17.44 11.18
CA ALA A 485 22.72 -18.72 10.51
C ALA A 485 22.36 -18.76 9.01
N ASN A 486 22.47 -17.60 8.35
CA ASN A 486 22.29 -17.40 6.94
C ASN A 486 23.06 -16.14 6.51
N GLY A 487 23.88 -16.26 5.47
CA GLY A 487 24.72 -15.15 4.99
C GLY A 487 23.94 -13.90 4.59
N ARG A 488 22.76 -14.05 3.95
CA ARG A 488 21.92 -12.90 3.59
C ARG A 488 21.32 -12.23 4.82
N MET A 489 20.91 -13.03 5.81
CA MET A 489 20.35 -12.52 7.06
C MET A 489 21.40 -11.71 7.83
N ARG A 490 22.64 -12.21 7.92
CA ARG A 490 23.78 -11.45 8.49
C ARG A 490 24.00 -10.13 7.76
N ALA A 491 24.12 -10.17 6.43
CA ALA A 491 24.37 -8.97 5.63
C ALA A 491 23.27 -7.89 5.80
N ILE A 492 22.00 -8.30 5.86
CA ILE A 492 20.90 -7.37 6.12
C ILE A 492 20.92 -6.83 7.56
N MET A 493 21.23 -7.67 8.55
CA MET A 493 21.38 -7.19 9.93
C MET A 493 22.51 -6.15 10.04
N ASP A 494 23.64 -6.38 9.39
CA ASP A 494 24.77 -5.46 9.38
C ASP A 494 24.41 -4.13 8.69
N ASP A 495 23.74 -4.17 7.54
CA ASP A 495 23.36 -2.97 6.79
C ASP A 495 22.28 -2.14 7.51
N ILE A 496 21.31 -2.80 8.18
CA ILE A 496 20.23 -2.13 8.91
C ILE A 496 20.69 -1.61 10.27
N PHE A 497 21.32 -2.45 11.09
CA PHE A 497 21.70 -2.07 12.45
C PHE A 497 23.06 -1.38 12.53
N GLY A 498 23.90 -1.46 11.49
CA GLY A 498 25.13 -0.68 11.37
C GLY A 498 24.89 0.83 11.30
N GLN A 499 23.66 1.24 10.97
CA GLN A 499 23.21 2.65 10.97
C GLN A 499 22.43 3.01 12.24
N HIS A 500 22.39 2.14 13.25
CA HIS A 500 21.66 2.33 14.51
C HIS A 500 20.16 2.65 14.35
N LEU A 501 19.52 2.10 13.32
CA LEU A 501 18.12 2.37 13.00
C LEU A 501 17.17 1.98 14.14
N GLU A 502 17.53 0.98 14.94
CA GLU A 502 16.78 0.51 16.11
C GLU A 502 16.72 1.51 17.27
N GLN A 503 17.67 2.45 17.34
CA GLN A 503 17.69 3.55 18.33
C GLN A 503 16.71 4.67 17.97
N ASN A 504 16.01 4.57 16.84
CA ASN A 504 15.04 5.55 16.40
C ASN A 504 13.61 5.02 16.56
N LEU A 505 12.70 5.85 17.08
CA LEU A 505 11.26 5.55 17.14
C LEU A 505 10.54 5.95 15.84
N TRP A 506 11.16 6.82 15.03
CA TRP A 506 10.72 7.24 13.70
C TRP A 506 11.91 7.50 12.78
N ILE A 507 11.67 7.49 11.46
CA ILE A 507 12.61 7.99 10.45
C ILE A 507 12.77 9.50 10.65
N PRO A 508 14.00 10.00 10.79
CA PRO A 508 14.23 11.43 11.00
C PRO A 508 13.84 12.27 9.80
N ALA A 509 13.44 13.51 10.06
CA ALA A 509 12.98 14.42 9.03
C ALA A 509 14.09 14.69 8.00
N ALA A 510 13.70 14.80 6.74
CA ALA A 510 14.59 15.18 5.65
C ALA A 510 15.08 16.63 5.79
N MET A 511 14.30 17.50 6.45
CA MET A 511 14.69 18.87 6.79
C MET A 511 14.51 19.12 8.29
N PRO A 512 15.47 18.73 9.15
CA PRO A 512 15.43 19.09 10.57
C PRO A 512 15.57 20.61 10.75
N TYR A 513 14.87 21.17 11.73
CA TYR A 513 14.90 22.62 12.00
C TYR A 513 16.09 23.04 12.87
N TYR A 514 16.68 22.09 13.59
CA TYR A 514 17.81 22.32 14.47
C TYR A 514 18.50 20.98 14.78
N GLY A 515 19.67 21.07 15.40
CA GLY A 515 20.51 19.92 15.74
C GLY A 515 21.71 19.78 14.81
N GLU A 516 22.52 18.79 15.09
CA GLU A 516 23.74 18.53 14.32
C GLU A 516 23.39 17.93 12.94
N GLU A 517 24.14 18.36 11.92
CA GLU A 517 24.09 17.69 10.62
C GLU A 517 24.53 16.24 10.80
N ARG A 518 23.71 15.31 10.33
CA ARG A 518 24.05 13.89 10.41
C ARG A 518 25.23 13.57 9.49
N ALA A 519 26.25 12.96 10.07
CA ALA A 519 27.31 12.32 9.29
C ALA A 519 26.80 11.00 8.67
N GLY A 520 27.07 10.80 7.38
CA GLY A 520 26.75 9.56 6.66
C GLY A 520 25.44 9.59 5.89
N ALA A 521 25.05 8.43 5.35
CA ALA A 521 23.85 8.31 4.51
C ALA A 521 22.56 8.52 5.32
N PRO A 522 21.54 9.22 4.79
CA PRO A 522 20.27 9.39 5.49
C PRO A 522 19.59 8.07 5.84
N LEU A 523 19.05 7.98 7.07
CA LEU A 523 18.30 6.80 7.50
C LEU A 523 17.03 6.64 6.68
N THR A 524 16.70 5.39 6.34
CA THR A 524 15.51 5.05 5.55
C THR A 524 15.01 3.68 5.92
N LYS A 525 13.75 3.40 5.58
CA LYS A 525 13.17 2.06 5.63
C LYS A 525 13.69 1.16 4.51
N ALA A 526 13.51 -0.14 4.70
CA ALA A 526 13.89 -1.21 3.78
C ALA A 526 12.67 -2.02 3.31
N LEU A 527 12.52 -2.17 1.99
CA LEU A 527 11.53 -3.04 1.37
C LEU A 527 12.21 -4.29 0.82
N ILE A 528 11.81 -5.49 1.25
CA ILE A 528 12.47 -6.76 0.92
C ILE A 528 11.52 -7.67 0.13
N PHE A 529 11.92 -8.07 -1.07
CA PHE A 529 11.19 -9.00 -1.92
C PHE A 529 11.81 -10.40 -1.93
N SER A 530 11.02 -11.41 -1.56
CA SER A 530 11.39 -12.82 -1.65
C SER A 530 10.45 -13.60 -2.56
N SER A 531 10.97 -14.67 -3.17
CA SER A 531 10.17 -15.64 -3.93
C SER A 531 9.43 -16.63 -3.03
N TRP A 532 9.75 -16.70 -1.73
CA TRP A 532 9.28 -17.75 -0.83
C TRP A 532 8.48 -17.18 0.35
N SER A 533 7.32 -17.76 0.66
CA SER A 533 6.39 -17.25 1.68
C SER A 533 6.87 -17.40 3.13
N MET A 534 7.87 -18.24 3.40
CA MET A 534 8.48 -18.40 4.73
C MET A 534 9.49 -17.30 5.07
N VAL A 535 10.10 -16.68 4.06
CA VAL A 535 11.18 -15.70 4.25
C VAL A 535 10.68 -14.42 4.95
N PRO A 536 9.51 -13.85 4.60
CA PRO A 536 8.98 -12.70 5.33
C PRO A 536 8.77 -12.94 6.82
N ASP A 537 8.37 -14.16 7.24
CA ASP A 537 8.25 -14.52 8.65
C ASP A 537 9.62 -14.53 9.33
N ALA A 538 10.59 -15.20 8.70
CA ALA A 538 11.93 -15.33 9.24
C ALA A 538 12.59 -13.95 9.41
N ILE A 539 12.54 -13.09 8.38
CA ILE A 539 13.07 -11.73 8.45
C ILE A 539 12.36 -10.91 9.54
N ALA A 540 11.02 -10.95 9.57
CA ALA A 540 10.25 -10.16 10.53
C ALA A 540 10.52 -10.56 11.98
N ALA A 541 10.62 -11.87 12.26
CA ALA A 541 10.90 -12.40 13.58
C ALA A 541 12.33 -12.06 14.03
N LEU A 542 13.32 -12.36 13.19
CA LEU A 542 14.73 -12.22 13.55
C LEU A 542 15.16 -10.76 13.71
N LEU A 543 14.76 -9.87 12.79
CA LEU A 543 15.08 -8.44 12.92
C LEU A 543 14.36 -7.79 14.09
N SER A 544 13.11 -8.18 14.36
CA SER A 544 12.39 -7.61 15.51
C SER A 544 12.96 -8.07 16.84
N TYR A 545 13.33 -9.35 16.95
CA TYR A 545 14.03 -9.87 18.12
C TYR A 545 15.35 -9.14 18.37
N GLU A 546 16.18 -9.01 17.33
CA GLU A 546 17.49 -8.35 17.45
C GLU A 546 17.36 -6.85 17.76
N ALA A 547 16.36 -6.17 17.18
CA ALA A 547 16.06 -4.78 17.52
C ALA A 547 15.67 -4.63 19.00
N GLU A 548 14.74 -5.45 19.51
CA GLU A 548 14.34 -5.43 20.93
C GLU A 548 15.54 -5.68 21.85
N ARG A 549 16.43 -6.62 21.48
CA ARG A 549 17.67 -6.91 22.22
C ARG A 549 18.61 -5.69 22.24
N ARG A 550 18.89 -5.08 21.09
CA ARG A 550 19.76 -3.89 20.96
C ARG A 550 19.18 -2.63 21.59
N MET A 551 17.86 -2.57 21.75
CA MET A 551 17.14 -1.52 22.51
C MET A 551 17.16 -1.76 24.02
N GLY A 552 17.71 -2.88 24.49
CA GLY A 552 17.98 -3.10 25.92
C GLY A 552 16.80 -3.70 26.68
N VAL A 553 15.85 -4.31 25.97
CA VAL A 553 14.70 -4.94 26.61
C VAL A 553 15.15 -6.06 27.55
N GLY A 554 16.06 -6.94 27.10
CA GLY A 554 16.64 -7.97 27.97
C GLY A 554 17.45 -7.42 29.15
N GLU A 555 18.22 -6.35 28.91
CA GLU A 555 19.03 -5.66 29.93
C GLU A 555 18.16 -5.02 31.02
N SER A 556 16.91 -4.66 30.71
CA SER A 556 15.92 -4.17 31.68
C SER A 556 15.32 -5.26 32.59
N GLY A 557 15.83 -6.50 32.53
CA GLY A 557 15.37 -7.64 33.32
C GLY A 557 14.08 -8.28 32.81
N ARG A 558 13.66 -7.94 31.59
CA ARG A 558 12.41 -8.42 30.97
C ARG A 558 12.63 -9.71 30.18
N ARG A 559 11.60 -10.56 30.18
CA ARG A 559 11.56 -11.79 29.38
C ARG A 559 10.86 -11.54 28.05
N TYR A 560 11.24 -12.28 27.01
CA TYR A 560 10.62 -12.12 25.69
C TYR A 560 9.14 -12.52 25.72
N PHE A 561 8.77 -13.61 26.40
CA PHE A 561 7.39 -14.10 26.44
C PHE A 561 6.58 -13.59 27.64
N GLU A 562 7.03 -12.53 28.32
CA GLU A 562 6.32 -11.95 29.47
C GLU A 562 4.93 -11.40 29.08
N GLN A 563 3.91 -11.74 29.87
CA GLN A 563 2.53 -11.29 29.64
C GLN A 563 2.24 -9.89 30.19
N HIS A 564 2.89 -9.50 31.30
CA HIS A 564 2.67 -8.21 31.95
C HIS A 564 3.60 -7.15 31.37
N ARG A 565 3.04 -6.03 30.90
CA ARG A 565 3.81 -4.95 30.24
C ARG A 565 3.65 -3.65 31.01
N LEU A 566 4.77 -2.97 31.26
CA LEU A 566 4.77 -1.63 31.85
C LEU A 566 4.12 -0.63 30.88
N ARG A 567 3.21 0.18 31.41
CA ARG A 567 2.57 1.29 30.70
C ARG A 567 2.76 2.56 31.51
N PRO A 568 3.97 3.15 31.50
CA PRO A 568 4.33 4.25 32.39
C PRO A 568 3.52 5.53 32.16
N LEU A 569 2.87 5.68 31.01
CA LEU A 569 2.00 6.81 30.67
C LEU A 569 0.51 6.43 30.73
N GLN A 570 0.13 5.48 31.59
CA GLN A 570 -1.27 5.12 31.79
C GLN A 570 -1.93 6.07 32.79
N PHE A 571 -3.11 6.58 32.44
CA PHE A 571 -3.98 7.31 33.37
C PHE A 571 -4.66 6.29 34.28
N ARG A 572 -4.46 6.40 35.59
CA ARG A 572 -5.01 5.46 36.56
C ARG A 572 -5.31 6.15 37.88
N GLN A 573 -6.20 5.55 38.66
CA GLN A 573 -6.43 5.96 40.04
C GLN A 573 -5.73 4.97 40.97
N ASP A 574 -4.95 5.48 41.92
CA ASP A 574 -4.22 4.69 42.91
C ASP A 574 -4.63 5.15 44.31
N HIS A 575 -5.32 4.29 45.06
CA HIS A 575 -5.84 4.57 46.40
C HIS A 575 -6.57 5.94 46.53
N GLY A 576 -7.38 6.29 45.53
CA GLY A 576 -8.15 7.55 45.49
C GLY A 576 -7.38 8.77 44.97
N ARG A 577 -6.07 8.64 44.67
CA ARG A 577 -5.26 9.69 44.03
C ARG A 577 -5.10 9.43 42.54
N LEU A 578 -5.10 10.49 41.73
CA LEU A 578 -4.84 10.40 40.30
C LEU A 578 -3.35 10.22 40.04
N ALA A 579 -2.96 9.09 39.46
CA ALA A 579 -1.60 8.80 39.07
C ALA A 579 -1.45 8.94 37.54
N GLY A 580 -0.42 9.68 37.13
CA GLY A 580 -0.15 9.93 35.71
C GLY A 580 -0.59 11.31 35.20
N LEU A 581 -0.93 12.27 36.07
CA LEU A 581 -1.29 13.65 35.69
C LEU A 581 -0.28 14.31 34.74
N ARG A 582 1.03 14.11 34.96
CA ARG A 582 2.09 14.64 34.08
C ARG A 582 2.07 14.08 32.66
N ALA A 583 1.37 12.97 32.40
CA ALA A 583 1.15 12.50 31.02
C ALA A 583 0.25 13.47 30.22
N LEU A 584 -0.53 14.34 30.88
CA LEU A 584 -1.31 15.38 30.21
C LEU A 584 -0.44 16.37 29.43
N LEU A 585 0.81 16.60 29.86
CA LEU A 585 1.80 17.43 29.14
C LEU A 585 2.11 16.91 27.73
N LEU A 586 1.89 15.61 27.49
CA LEU A 586 2.06 14.97 26.19
C LEU A 586 0.81 15.03 25.31
N ILE A 587 -0.37 15.23 25.92
CA ILE A 587 -1.69 15.04 25.28
C ILE A 587 -2.42 16.37 25.04
N TYR A 588 -2.25 17.36 25.92
CA TYR A 588 -2.93 18.64 25.81
C TYR A 588 -2.28 19.52 24.72
N PRO A 589 -3.02 19.89 23.66
CA PRO A 589 -2.48 20.67 22.54
C PRO A 589 -2.61 22.17 22.82
N SER A 590 -1.70 22.75 23.61
CA SER A 590 -1.76 24.18 23.95
C SER A 590 -1.63 25.07 22.70
N PRO A 591 -2.67 25.86 22.33
CA PRO A 591 -2.58 26.82 21.23
C PRO A 591 -1.54 27.92 21.44
N VAL A 592 -1.39 28.45 22.67
CA VAL A 592 -0.45 29.54 22.93
C VAL A 592 0.99 29.05 22.81
N LEU A 593 1.34 27.90 23.39
CA LEU A 593 2.68 27.33 23.22
C LEU A 593 2.93 26.94 21.76
N ALA A 594 1.91 26.43 21.05
CA ALA A 594 2.03 26.12 19.64
C ALA A 594 2.33 27.36 18.79
N GLU A 595 1.71 28.50 19.08
CA GLU A 595 1.92 29.74 18.34
C GLU A 595 3.25 30.43 18.70
N LEU A 596 3.53 30.64 19.99
CA LEU A 596 4.69 31.43 20.42
C LEU A 596 6.03 30.72 20.19
N ALA A 597 6.06 29.40 20.38
CA ALA A 597 7.29 28.61 20.43
C ALA A 597 7.48 27.70 19.20
N ASP A 598 7.06 28.15 18.02
CA ASP A 598 7.25 27.38 16.78
C ASP A 598 8.73 27.34 16.34
N PRO A 599 9.39 26.16 16.33
CA PRO A 599 10.78 26.05 15.87
C PRO A 599 10.95 26.35 14.37
N LEU A 600 9.91 26.23 13.54
CA LEU A 600 9.99 26.64 12.13
C LEU A 600 10.13 28.16 11.99
N VAL A 601 9.47 28.93 12.88
CA VAL A 601 9.61 30.39 12.90
C VAL A 601 11.04 30.77 13.26
N VAL A 602 11.61 30.16 14.30
CA VAL A 602 13.01 30.38 14.66
C VAL A 602 13.93 30.00 13.48
N PHE A 603 13.72 28.83 12.88
CA PHE A 603 14.50 28.36 11.72
C PHE A 603 14.45 29.32 10.53
N SER A 604 13.31 29.97 10.27
CA SER A 604 13.11 30.87 9.12
C SER A 604 13.58 32.31 9.35
N GLU A 605 13.93 32.65 10.59
CA GLU A 605 14.49 33.95 10.96
C GLU A 605 16.02 33.91 11.17
N THR A 606 16.59 32.72 11.42
CA THR A 606 18.02 32.54 11.67
C THR A 606 18.76 32.11 10.40
N GLY A 607 19.81 32.84 10.01
CA GLY A 607 20.62 32.51 8.83
C GLY A 607 21.42 31.20 8.94
N ASP A 608 21.81 30.82 10.16
CA ASP A 608 22.58 29.60 10.43
C ASP A 608 21.73 28.51 11.11
N ALA A 609 22.12 27.24 10.93
CA ALA A 609 21.46 26.13 11.61
C ALA A 609 21.79 26.14 13.12
N LEU A 610 20.75 26.16 13.97
CA LEU A 610 20.92 26.14 15.42
C LEU A 610 21.18 24.73 15.94
N SER A 611 21.97 24.61 17.02
CA SER A 611 21.99 23.41 17.86
C SER A 611 20.66 23.25 18.62
N LEU A 612 20.43 22.07 19.21
CA LEU A 612 19.26 21.88 20.10
C LEU A 612 19.25 22.91 21.23
N GLU A 613 20.39 23.16 21.87
CA GLU A 613 20.50 24.13 22.96
C GLU A 613 20.25 25.57 22.49
N GLY A 614 20.73 25.91 21.29
CA GLY A 614 20.41 27.18 20.65
C GLY A 614 18.91 27.34 20.38
N MET A 615 18.25 26.28 19.90
CA MET A 615 16.80 26.28 19.69
C MET A 615 16.04 26.41 21.03
N ARG A 616 16.45 25.68 22.07
CA ARG A 616 15.86 25.79 23.41
C ARG A 616 15.96 27.21 23.94
N SER A 617 17.13 27.85 23.80
CA SER A 617 17.35 29.24 24.21
C SER A 617 16.47 30.23 23.43
N ALA A 618 16.32 30.04 22.11
CA ALA A 618 15.46 30.87 21.28
C ALA A 618 13.97 30.73 21.67
N VAL A 619 13.53 29.49 21.91
CA VAL A 619 12.17 29.19 22.36
C VAL A 619 11.90 29.74 23.77
N ALA A 620 12.83 29.59 24.71
CA ALA A 620 12.73 30.14 26.06
C ALA A 620 12.51 31.67 26.01
N ASN A 621 13.25 32.37 25.16
CA ASN A 621 13.07 33.81 24.96
C ASN A 621 11.68 34.17 24.43
N ARG A 622 11.12 33.37 23.51
CA ARG A 622 9.77 33.56 22.97
C ARG A 622 8.66 33.24 23.97
N LEU A 623 8.92 32.39 24.96
CA LEU A 623 7.96 32.02 26.00
C LEU A 623 7.93 32.97 27.20
N LYS A 624 8.77 34.02 27.24
CA LYS A 624 8.73 35.05 28.30
C LYS A 624 7.34 35.66 28.55
N PRO A 625 6.50 35.97 27.54
CA PRO A 625 5.15 36.46 27.77
C PRO A 625 4.25 35.43 28.49
N ALA A 626 4.39 34.15 28.17
CA ALA A 626 3.65 33.07 28.83
C ALA A 626 4.09 32.90 30.29
N LEU A 627 5.39 33.00 30.56
CA LEU A 627 5.94 32.97 31.92
C LEU A 627 5.46 34.17 32.74
N GLY A 628 5.53 35.39 32.19
CA GLY A 628 5.03 36.58 32.87
C GLY A 628 3.55 36.50 33.21
N ALA A 629 2.72 35.97 32.29
CA ALA A 629 1.30 35.75 32.55
C ALA A 629 1.06 34.77 33.72
N LEU A 630 1.85 33.69 33.82
CA LEU A 630 1.79 32.77 34.96
C LEU A 630 2.25 33.43 36.27
N GLU A 631 3.34 34.19 36.25
CA GLU A 631 3.86 34.90 37.42
C GLU A 631 2.84 35.92 37.97
N GLU A 632 2.08 36.58 37.10
CA GLU A 632 1.07 37.57 37.47
C GLU A 632 -0.29 36.96 37.84
N GLY A 633 -0.70 35.89 37.15
CA GLY A 633 -2.08 35.37 37.17
C GLY A 633 -2.28 34.03 37.86
N ALA A 634 -1.21 33.27 38.13
CA ALA A 634 -1.34 31.96 38.78
C ALA A 634 -1.56 32.06 40.29
N VAL A 635 -2.39 31.16 40.82
CA VAL A 635 -2.57 30.97 42.25
C VAL A 635 -1.59 29.91 42.75
N SER A 636 -0.74 30.30 43.70
CA SER A 636 0.25 29.40 44.33
C SER A 636 -0.14 29.08 45.77
N HIS A 637 -0.28 27.79 46.08
CA HIS A 637 -0.55 27.28 47.44
C HIS A 637 0.70 26.63 48.03
N GLN A 638 1.15 27.10 49.21
CA GLN A 638 2.37 26.63 49.89
C GLN A 638 2.32 25.15 50.34
N ASP A 639 1.13 24.54 50.39
CA ASP A 639 0.88 23.16 50.86
C ASP A 639 0.48 22.16 49.74
N ALA A 640 0.50 22.58 48.47
CA ALA A 640 0.01 21.76 47.36
C ALA A 640 1.09 20.85 46.76
N HIS A 641 0.69 19.63 46.36
CA HIS A 641 1.48 18.82 45.44
C HIS A 641 1.74 19.60 44.15
N SER A 642 2.91 19.41 43.54
CA SER A 642 3.30 20.08 42.29
C SER A 642 2.25 19.85 41.18
N THR A 643 1.59 20.93 40.74
CA THR A 643 0.54 20.99 39.70
C THR A 643 1.04 21.63 38.40
N GLU A 644 2.37 21.63 38.19
CA GLU A 644 3.05 22.16 37.01
C GLU A 644 2.57 21.51 35.69
N TRP A 645 1.99 20.31 35.78
CA TRP A 645 1.39 19.60 34.66
C TRP A 645 0.18 20.34 34.03
N ALA A 646 -0.45 21.26 34.76
CA ALA A 646 -1.55 22.09 34.27
C ALA A 646 -1.09 23.40 33.60
N ALA A 647 0.19 23.77 33.75
CA ALA A 647 0.70 25.07 33.34
C ALA A 647 0.39 25.44 31.87
N PRO A 648 0.54 24.54 30.86
CA PRO A 648 0.18 24.88 29.48
C PRO A 648 -1.28 25.32 29.30
N ALA A 649 -2.22 24.67 29.99
CA ALA A 649 -3.64 24.99 29.88
C ALA A 649 -4.02 26.26 30.65
N VAL A 650 -3.34 26.54 31.76
CA VAL A 650 -3.49 27.79 32.52
C VAL A 650 -2.95 28.98 31.72
N VAL A 651 -1.79 28.83 31.07
CA VAL A 651 -1.24 29.84 30.13
C VAL A 651 -2.24 30.18 29.04
N ASP A 652 -2.88 29.17 28.44
CA ASP A 652 -3.86 29.37 27.38
C ASP A 652 -5.05 30.22 27.87
N ASP A 653 -5.59 29.94 29.06
CA ASP A 653 -6.73 30.68 29.63
C ASP A 653 -6.32 32.12 30.00
N LEU A 654 -5.16 32.32 30.64
CA LEU A 654 -4.65 33.64 31.02
C LEU A 654 -4.35 34.54 29.82
N LEU A 655 -3.86 33.97 28.72
CA LEU A 655 -3.59 34.70 27.48
C LEU A 655 -4.79 34.73 26.50
N GLY A 656 -5.97 34.28 26.96
CA GLY A 656 -7.24 34.49 26.28
C GLY A 656 -7.58 33.49 25.15
N ALA A 657 -6.87 32.36 25.05
CA ALA A 657 -7.24 31.29 24.14
C ALA A 657 -8.51 30.57 24.61
N ARG A 658 -9.41 30.21 23.69
CA ARG A 658 -10.72 29.61 24.04
C ARG A 658 -10.69 28.09 24.19
N SER A 659 -9.54 27.51 24.53
CA SER A 659 -9.35 26.06 24.69
C SER A 659 -10.13 25.49 25.88
N ARG A 660 -10.45 26.29 26.90
CA ARG A 660 -11.25 25.87 28.06
C ARG A 660 -12.64 25.37 27.66
N ALA A 661 -13.31 26.03 26.73
CA ALA A 661 -14.62 25.59 26.24
C ALA A 661 -14.54 24.20 25.57
N TRP A 662 -13.44 23.91 24.88
CA TRP A 662 -13.17 22.60 24.32
C TRP A 662 -12.84 21.56 25.42
N LEU A 663 -12.08 21.92 26.45
CA LEU A 663 -11.80 21.03 27.58
C LEU A 663 -13.08 20.60 28.32
N GLU A 664 -14.01 21.53 28.52
CA GLU A 664 -15.28 21.28 29.22
C GLU A 664 -16.32 20.55 28.34
N ALA A 665 -16.13 20.51 27.02
CA ALA A 665 -17.08 19.92 26.10
C ALA A 665 -17.02 18.37 26.11
N PRO A 666 -18.16 17.66 26.12
CA PRO A 666 -18.19 16.19 26.05
C PRO A 666 -17.52 15.61 24.78
N HIS A 667 -17.54 16.39 23.69
CA HIS A 667 -16.94 16.04 22.40
C HIS A 667 -15.52 16.62 22.21
N GLY A 668 -14.97 17.24 23.26
CA GLY A 668 -13.60 17.75 23.31
C GLY A 668 -12.63 16.71 23.86
N MET A 669 -11.82 17.07 24.85
CA MET A 669 -10.76 16.18 25.38
C MET A 669 -11.30 14.87 25.97
N TYR A 670 -12.50 14.91 26.58
CA TYR A 670 -13.18 13.72 27.11
C TYR A 670 -13.43 12.63 26.04
N ALA A 671 -13.56 12.99 24.76
CA ALA A 671 -13.85 12.05 23.69
C ALA A 671 -12.64 11.19 23.26
N LEU A 672 -11.44 11.44 23.79
CA LEU A 672 -10.24 10.66 23.48
C LEU A 672 -10.26 9.25 24.07
N SER A 673 -11.00 9.04 25.15
CA SER A 673 -11.12 7.75 25.83
C SER A 673 -12.49 7.62 26.48
N SER A 674 -12.97 6.39 26.61
CA SER A 674 -14.15 6.06 27.42
C SER A 674 -13.78 5.58 28.83
N GLU A 675 -12.52 5.68 29.24
CA GLU A 675 -12.04 5.24 30.55
C GLU A 675 -12.32 6.29 31.63
N ASP A 676 -13.07 5.93 32.69
CA ASP A 676 -13.42 6.83 33.81
C ASP A 676 -12.19 7.51 34.42
N ALA A 677 -11.10 6.73 34.61
CA ALA A 677 -9.85 7.27 35.14
C ALA A 677 -9.33 8.43 34.29
N PHE A 678 -9.42 8.38 32.96
CA PHE A 678 -8.99 9.50 32.12
C PHE A 678 -9.94 10.70 32.24
N HIS A 679 -11.25 10.46 32.34
CA HIS A 679 -12.22 11.54 32.55
C HIS A 679 -11.95 12.31 33.86
N ASP A 680 -11.57 11.60 34.93
CA ASP A 680 -11.17 12.24 36.18
C ASP A 680 -9.92 13.12 36.02
N HIS A 681 -8.93 12.68 35.21
CA HIS A 681 -7.74 13.50 34.93
C HIS A 681 -8.07 14.76 34.12
N VAL A 682 -9.01 14.67 33.17
CA VAL A 682 -9.49 15.85 32.42
C VAL A 682 -10.27 16.79 33.36
N ALA A 683 -11.08 16.25 34.27
CA ALA A 683 -11.80 17.05 35.26
C ALA A 683 -10.85 17.80 36.21
N GLU A 684 -9.76 17.15 36.62
CA GLU A 684 -8.70 17.79 37.42
C GLU A 684 -8.01 18.92 36.64
N LEU A 685 -7.69 18.70 35.36
CA LEU A 685 -7.13 19.74 34.48
C LEU A 685 -8.08 20.94 34.34
N VAL A 686 -9.36 20.69 34.11
CA VAL A 686 -10.39 21.75 34.03
C VAL A 686 -10.47 22.53 35.34
N THR A 687 -10.33 21.85 36.48
CA THR A 687 -10.34 22.49 37.80
C THR A 687 -9.12 23.40 37.97
N ALA A 688 -7.92 22.91 37.67
CA ALA A 688 -6.68 23.69 37.71
C ALA A 688 -6.73 24.94 36.81
N VAL A 689 -7.31 24.81 35.61
CA VAL A 689 -7.53 25.95 34.69
C VAL A 689 -8.51 26.98 35.29
N LYS A 690 -9.60 26.53 35.93
CA LYS A 690 -10.60 27.42 36.55
C LYS A 690 -10.05 28.22 37.72
N THR A 691 -9.16 27.62 38.49
CA THR A 691 -8.56 28.23 39.69
C THR A 691 -7.21 28.88 39.41
N HIS A 692 -6.72 28.78 38.17
CA HIS A 692 -5.35 29.15 37.77
C HIS A 692 -4.29 28.54 38.69
N ASP A 693 -4.52 27.32 39.18
CA ASP A 693 -3.62 26.63 40.11
C ASP A 693 -2.57 25.83 39.33
N ILE A 694 -1.30 26.23 39.49
CA ILE A 694 -0.13 25.49 38.99
C ILE A 694 0.86 25.16 40.12
N GLY A 695 0.45 25.38 41.37
CA GLY A 695 1.22 25.02 42.56
C GLY A 695 2.35 26.00 42.81
N VAL A 696 3.46 25.52 43.38
CA VAL A 696 4.65 26.34 43.62
C VAL A 696 5.38 26.54 42.30
N LEU A 697 5.55 27.79 41.88
CA LEU A 697 6.41 28.17 40.76
C LEU A 697 7.84 27.71 41.07
N SER A 698 8.31 26.69 40.35
CA SER A 698 9.69 26.22 40.45
C SER A 698 10.60 26.98 39.49
N ASP A 699 11.89 27.09 39.83
CA ASP A 699 12.90 27.66 38.94
C ASP A 699 12.99 26.90 37.60
N ASP A 700 12.56 25.63 37.58
CA ASP A 700 12.55 24.75 36.41
C ASP A 700 11.33 24.92 35.50
N LEU A 701 10.35 25.76 35.84
CA LEU A 701 9.10 25.89 35.06
C LEU A 701 9.35 26.38 33.64
N SER A 702 10.30 27.31 33.46
CA SER A 702 10.72 27.76 32.13
C SER A 702 11.23 26.60 31.27
N ASP A 703 12.12 25.77 31.83
CA ASP A 703 12.67 24.61 31.13
C ASP A 703 11.60 23.57 30.82
N LEU A 704 10.63 23.38 31.73
CA LEU A 704 9.48 22.51 31.49
C LEU A 704 8.63 23.02 30.33
N LEU A 705 8.30 24.31 30.28
CA LEU A 705 7.49 24.87 29.18
C LEU A 705 8.23 24.79 27.85
N VAL A 706 9.56 24.96 27.84
CA VAL A 706 10.40 24.72 26.65
C VAL A 706 10.37 23.25 26.24
N ASP A 707 10.54 22.32 27.18
CA ASP A 707 10.45 20.87 26.95
C ASP A 707 9.08 20.48 26.35
N VAL A 708 7.99 21.05 26.88
CA VAL A 708 6.62 20.82 26.38
C VAL A 708 6.43 21.44 25.01
N ALA A 709 6.88 22.68 24.80
CA ALA A 709 6.69 23.38 23.53
C ALA A 709 7.45 22.72 22.37
N LEU A 710 8.62 22.13 22.62
CA LEU A 710 9.43 21.43 21.61
C LEU A 710 9.14 19.93 21.54
N GLY A 711 8.76 19.32 22.66
CA GLY A 711 8.71 17.86 22.83
C GLY A 711 7.32 17.25 22.96
N SER A 712 6.27 18.03 23.22
CA SER A 712 4.91 17.50 23.36
C SER A 712 4.36 17.05 22.01
N PRO A 713 3.97 15.76 21.85
CA PRO A 713 3.34 15.30 20.62
C PRO A 713 2.07 16.07 20.26
N ALA A 714 1.32 16.55 21.25
CA ALA A 714 0.11 17.33 21.05
C ALA A 714 0.40 18.72 20.49
N VAL A 715 1.39 19.43 21.04
CA VAL A 715 1.81 20.75 20.54
C VAL A 715 2.41 20.61 19.15
N CYS A 716 3.27 19.62 18.92
CA CYS A 716 3.87 19.37 17.61
C CYS A 716 2.83 19.03 16.54
N ALA A 717 1.86 18.19 16.87
CA ALA A 717 0.76 17.84 15.98
C ALA A 717 -0.15 19.04 15.69
N LEU A 718 -0.43 19.89 16.69
CA LEU A 718 -1.21 21.11 16.52
C LEU A 718 -0.57 22.03 15.47
N ARG A 719 0.75 22.29 15.57
CA ARG A 719 1.45 23.10 14.56
C ARG A 719 1.42 22.43 13.17
N ALA A 720 1.69 21.12 13.08
CA ALA A 720 1.68 20.41 11.80
C ALA A 720 0.31 20.45 11.10
N LEU A 721 -0.78 20.31 11.86
CA LEU A 721 -2.15 20.41 11.33
C LEU A 721 -2.52 21.85 10.96
N LYS A 722 -2.09 22.83 11.75
CA LYS A 722 -2.27 24.27 11.44
C LYS A 722 -1.58 24.67 10.14
N ARG A 723 -0.42 24.10 9.82
CA ARG A 723 0.31 24.34 8.55
C ARG A 723 -0.48 23.94 7.31
N ILE A 724 -1.21 22.82 7.37
CA ILE A 724 -2.04 22.33 6.26
C ILE A 724 -3.49 22.87 6.30
N ALA A 725 -3.89 23.51 7.40
CA ALA A 725 -5.17 24.17 7.60
C ALA A 725 -4.98 25.60 8.18
N PRO A 726 -4.25 26.50 7.49
CA PRO A 726 -3.91 27.83 8.01
C PRO A 726 -5.15 28.72 8.22
N GLU A 727 -6.30 28.35 7.66
CA GLU A 727 -7.58 29.06 7.78
C GLU A 727 -8.24 28.89 9.15
N LEU A 728 -7.91 27.84 9.90
CA LEU A 728 -8.47 27.58 11.24
C LEU A 728 -7.73 28.40 12.30
N ALA A 729 -8.43 28.89 13.33
CA ALA A 729 -7.77 29.50 14.48
C ALA A 729 -6.95 28.46 15.26
N TRP A 730 -5.90 28.90 15.97
CA TRP A 730 -5.10 28.00 16.83
C TRP A 730 -5.94 27.29 17.90
N ASP A 731 -6.99 27.96 18.39
CA ASP A 731 -7.93 27.47 19.40
C ASP A 731 -9.20 26.80 18.80
N ASP A 732 -9.23 26.48 17.49
CA ASP A 732 -10.39 25.82 16.89
C ASP A 732 -10.59 24.41 17.51
N PRO A 733 -11.77 24.10 18.09
CA PRO A 733 -12.02 22.82 18.76
C PRO A 733 -11.75 21.58 17.90
N ARG A 734 -11.96 21.66 16.58
CA ARG A 734 -11.71 20.54 15.64
C ARG A 734 -10.22 20.30 15.48
N LEU A 735 -9.43 21.38 15.44
CA LEU A 735 -7.98 21.33 15.35
C LEU A 735 -7.37 20.78 16.65
N LEU A 736 -7.86 21.24 17.81
CA LEU A 736 -7.44 20.73 19.13
C LEU A 736 -7.77 19.24 19.28
N SER A 737 -8.99 18.81 18.94
CA SER A 737 -9.37 17.39 18.97
C SER A 737 -8.51 16.53 18.03
N ALA A 738 -8.21 17.04 16.84
CA ALA A 738 -7.35 16.35 15.88
C ALA A 738 -5.91 16.17 16.40
N ALA A 739 -5.31 17.22 16.96
CA ALA A 739 -3.97 17.18 17.56
C ALA A 739 -3.92 16.23 18.78
N ALA A 740 -4.89 16.32 19.68
CA ALA A 740 -4.96 15.46 20.86
C ALA A 740 -5.15 13.97 20.50
N LYS A 741 -5.87 13.66 19.40
CA LYS A 741 -6.00 12.29 18.88
C LYS A 741 -4.67 11.73 18.37
N VAL A 742 -3.86 12.55 17.68
CA VAL A 742 -2.51 12.15 17.26
C VAL A 742 -1.63 11.88 18.50
N ALA A 743 -1.65 12.78 19.48
CA ALA A 743 -0.92 12.64 20.73
C ALA A 743 -1.32 11.41 21.54
N TRP A 744 -2.62 11.11 21.60
CA TRP A 744 -3.16 9.90 22.23
C TRP A 744 -2.57 8.63 21.60
N SER A 745 -2.39 8.64 20.28
CA SER A 745 -1.81 7.52 19.54
C SER A 745 -0.29 7.41 19.78
N PHE A 746 0.42 8.54 19.92
CA PHE A 746 1.81 8.53 20.39
C PHE A 746 1.97 7.94 21.78
N ARG A 747 1.02 8.18 22.70
CA ARG A 747 1.03 7.54 24.02
C ARG A 747 1.06 6.02 23.91
N ALA A 748 0.34 5.44 22.94
CA ALA A 748 0.38 4.00 22.69
C ALA A 748 1.75 3.54 22.20
N LEU A 749 2.46 4.33 21.38
CA LEU A 749 3.83 4.06 20.95
C LEU A 749 4.82 4.11 22.13
N PHE A 750 4.77 5.16 22.96
CA PHE A 750 5.67 5.29 24.10
C PHE A 750 5.40 4.26 25.21
N ASN A 751 4.18 3.75 25.33
CA ASN A 751 3.89 2.65 26.26
C ASN A 751 4.30 1.25 25.74
N GLN A 752 4.92 1.14 24.56
CA GLN A 752 5.45 -0.14 24.10
C GLN A 752 6.73 -0.48 24.85
N HIS A 753 6.92 -1.76 25.18
CA HIS A 753 8.05 -2.19 26.01
C HIS A 753 9.41 -1.89 25.39
N ASP A 754 9.54 -1.95 24.07
CA ASP A 754 10.75 -1.61 23.32
C ASP A 754 11.04 -0.11 23.44
N ALA A 755 10.05 0.76 23.24
CA ALA A 755 10.18 2.19 23.46
C ALA A 755 10.48 2.54 24.93
N VAL A 756 9.84 1.86 25.89
CA VAL A 756 10.13 2.04 27.32
C VAL A 756 11.58 1.67 27.65
N ALA A 757 12.06 0.53 27.16
CA ALA A 757 13.44 0.10 27.37
C ALA A 757 14.43 1.11 26.78
N LEU A 758 14.22 1.53 25.52
CA LEU A 758 15.07 2.51 24.85
C LEU A 758 15.18 3.83 25.61
N LEU A 759 14.04 4.38 26.07
CA LEU A 759 13.99 5.71 26.68
C LEU A 759 14.38 5.75 28.17
N ARG A 760 14.32 4.60 28.88
CA ARG A 760 14.72 4.48 30.29
C ARG A 760 16.20 4.20 30.52
N ARG A 761 16.96 3.92 29.46
CA ARG A 761 18.40 3.64 29.56
C ARG A 761 19.12 4.78 30.31
N ASP A 762 19.86 4.38 31.34
CA ASP A 762 20.93 5.14 31.99
C ASP A 762 20.56 6.44 32.73
N THR A 763 19.31 6.62 33.19
CA THR A 763 18.90 7.83 33.94
C THR A 763 17.84 7.57 35.02
N ASP A 764 17.93 8.32 36.14
CA ASP A 764 16.92 8.34 37.22
C ASP A 764 15.73 9.29 36.94
N ASP A 765 15.72 9.97 35.77
CA ASP A 765 14.68 10.92 35.38
C ASP A 765 13.29 10.31 35.24
N HIS A 766 12.25 11.13 35.45
CA HIS A 766 10.88 10.71 35.20
C HIS A 766 10.62 10.39 33.71
N TYR A 767 10.03 9.23 33.45
CA TYR A 767 9.80 8.71 32.09
C TYR A 767 9.07 9.67 31.14
N TRP A 768 8.08 10.43 31.61
CA TRP A 768 7.34 11.39 30.78
C TRP A 768 8.24 12.53 30.28
N ARG A 769 9.21 12.97 31.08
CA ARG A 769 10.16 14.03 30.70
C ARG A 769 11.15 13.52 29.65
N ARG A 770 11.61 12.26 29.79
CA ARG A 770 12.41 11.56 28.77
C ARG A 770 11.71 11.50 27.41
N VAL A 771 10.38 11.32 27.40
CA VAL A 771 9.59 11.37 26.16
C VAL A 771 9.65 12.76 25.53
N LEU A 772 9.43 13.83 26.30
CA LEU A 772 9.54 15.21 25.80
C LEU A 772 10.94 15.48 25.23
N THR A 773 11.98 15.15 26.00
CA THR A 773 13.38 15.33 25.60
C THR A 773 13.71 14.56 24.32
N TYR A 774 13.26 13.31 24.19
CA TYR A 774 13.47 12.51 22.99
C TYR A 774 12.77 13.13 21.78
N CYS A 775 11.51 13.55 21.93
CA CYS A 775 10.77 14.22 20.86
C CYS A 775 11.48 15.49 20.38
N ALA A 776 11.99 16.31 21.32
CA ALA A 776 12.74 17.51 20.99
C ALA A 776 14.07 17.18 20.31
N GLN A 777 14.87 16.26 20.86
CA GLN A 777 16.16 15.81 20.31
C GLN A 777 16.02 15.26 18.88
N HIS A 778 14.97 14.49 18.62
CA HIS A 778 14.72 13.85 17.33
C HIS A 778 13.74 14.63 16.44
N ASN A 779 13.63 15.96 16.65
CA ASN A 779 12.90 16.90 15.78
C ASN A 779 11.47 16.43 15.43
N LEU A 780 10.69 15.99 16.43
CA LEU A 780 9.34 15.49 16.18
C LEU A 780 8.48 16.51 15.40
N GLN A 781 8.68 17.81 15.63
CA GLN A 781 7.99 18.85 14.86
C GLN A 781 8.23 18.73 13.36
N ALA A 782 9.49 18.66 12.92
CA ALA A 782 9.84 18.57 11.50
C ALA A 782 9.33 17.25 10.87
N VAL A 783 9.36 16.16 11.64
CA VAL A 783 8.83 14.85 11.21
C VAL A 783 7.33 14.92 10.94
N LEU A 784 6.57 15.56 11.83
CA LEU A 784 5.12 15.70 11.66
C LEU A 784 4.75 16.68 10.54
N ASP A 785 5.53 17.74 10.32
CA ASP A 785 5.30 18.69 9.22
C ASP A 785 5.50 18.03 7.86
N GLU A 786 6.59 17.28 7.74
CA GLU A 786 6.90 16.48 6.55
C GLU A 786 5.82 15.42 6.29
N TYR A 787 5.37 14.74 7.34
CA TYR A 787 4.33 13.72 7.20
C TYR A 787 2.96 14.32 6.86
N ALA A 788 2.57 15.42 7.51
CA ALA A 788 1.33 16.14 7.21
C ALA A 788 1.29 16.62 5.76
N HIS A 789 2.39 17.21 5.26
CA HIS A 789 2.51 17.63 3.87
C HIS A 789 2.26 16.46 2.90
N TYR A 790 2.91 15.32 3.13
CA TYR A 790 2.73 14.14 2.30
C TYR A 790 1.28 13.60 2.36
N LEU A 791 0.68 13.54 3.55
CA LEU A 791 -0.66 13.00 3.74
C LEU A 791 -1.76 13.82 3.04
N VAL A 792 -1.59 15.14 2.91
CA VAL A 792 -2.56 15.97 2.18
C VAL A 792 -2.73 15.50 0.73
N ASP A 793 -1.62 15.18 0.05
CA ASP A 793 -1.64 14.65 -1.31
C ASP A 793 -2.06 13.17 -1.34
N ALA A 794 -1.50 12.36 -0.43
CA ALA A 794 -1.71 10.92 -0.41
C ALA A 794 -3.18 10.52 -0.17
N GLU A 795 -3.87 11.28 0.70
CA GLU A 795 -5.29 11.10 1.06
C GLU A 795 -6.24 11.93 0.16
N GLY A 796 -5.72 12.67 -0.82
CA GLY A 796 -6.53 13.49 -1.72
C GLY A 796 -7.28 14.65 -1.02
N LEU A 797 -6.70 15.18 0.06
CA LEU A 797 -7.31 16.20 0.92
C LEU A 797 -7.04 17.63 0.45
N GLY A 798 -6.11 17.86 -0.50
CA GLY A 798 -5.67 19.20 -0.90
C GLY A 798 -6.78 20.18 -1.31
N ALA A 799 -7.87 19.71 -1.92
CA ALA A 799 -9.01 20.54 -2.33
C ALA A 799 -10.19 20.55 -1.33
N ARG A 800 -10.06 19.86 -0.18
CA ARG A 800 -11.11 19.77 0.85
C ARG A 800 -11.07 20.99 1.79
N PRO A 801 -12.18 21.32 2.47
CA PRO A 801 -12.22 22.33 3.53
C PRO A 801 -11.15 22.09 4.61
N ALA A 802 -10.71 23.17 5.26
CA ALA A 802 -9.60 23.14 6.22
C ALA A 802 -9.85 22.15 7.38
N GLU A 803 -11.08 22.07 7.90
CA GLU A 803 -11.46 21.10 8.92
C GLU A 803 -11.32 19.64 8.48
N ASP A 804 -11.72 19.33 7.25
CA ASP A 804 -11.64 17.99 6.69
C ASP A 804 -10.19 17.58 6.45
N ARG A 805 -9.33 18.52 6.03
CA ARG A 805 -7.89 18.29 5.89
C ARG A 805 -7.26 17.95 7.25
N ALA A 806 -7.52 18.76 8.27
CA ALA A 806 -6.97 18.55 9.61
C ALA A 806 -7.45 17.22 10.23
N ILE A 807 -8.76 16.93 10.17
CA ILE A 807 -9.33 15.70 10.72
C ILE A 807 -8.84 14.46 9.95
N GLY A 808 -8.80 14.53 8.61
CA GLY A 808 -8.35 13.44 7.75
C GLY A 808 -6.88 13.09 7.99
N VAL A 809 -5.99 14.09 7.97
CA VAL A 809 -4.55 13.89 8.25
C VAL A 809 -4.34 13.32 9.65
N ALA A 810 -4.99 13.89 10.68
CA ALA A 810 -4.88 13.39 12.04
C ALA A 810 -5.39 11.95 12.19
N HIS A 811 -6.45 11.59 11.47
CA HIS A 811 -6.97 10.23 11.48
C HIS A 811 -5.96 9.23 10.92
N THR A 812 -5.35 9.54 9.78
CA THR A 812 -4.34 8.67 9.13
C THR A 812 -3.07 8.56 9.98
N MET A 813 -2.61 9.67 10.61
CA MET A 813 -1.51 9.63 11.57
C MET A 813 -1.81 8.70 12.76
N ALA A 814 -3.01 8.81 13.34
CA ALA A 814 -3.44 7.97 14.45
C ALA A 814 -3.52 6.48 14.08
N GLN A 815 -4.04 6.15 12.89
CA GLN A 815 -4.11 4.77 12.40
C GLN A 815 -2.72 4.15 12.21
N ALA A 816 -1.76 4.89 11.64
CA ALA A 816 -0.40 4.42 11.45
C ALA A 816 0.29 4.10 12.78
N LEU A 817 0.10 4.95 13.80
CA LEU A 817 0.65 4.75 15.15
C LEU A 817 -0.01 3.57 15.91
N ALA A 818 -1.25 3.23 15.57
CA ALA A 818 -2.04 2.19 16.23
C ALA A 818 -1.73 0.75 15.74
N ILE A 819 -0.80 0.57 14.81
CA ILE A 819 -0.48 -0.75 14.26
C ILE A 819 -0.02 -1.73 15.34
N ARG A 820 -0.65 -2.91 15.36
CA ARG A 820 -0.30 -3.99 16.29
C ARG A 820 0.85 -4.83 15.72
N PRO A 821 1.81 -5.29 16.57
CA PRO A 821 2.83 -6.23 16.14
C PRO A 821 2.24 -7.48 15.48
N SER A 822 2.92 -8.02 14.47
CA SER A 822 2.58 -9.33 13.93
C SER A 822 2.95 -10.43 14.91
N GLN A 823 2.07 -11.43 15.06
CA GLN A 823 2.40 -12.68 15.74
C GLN A 823 2.85 -13.68 14.68
N ILE A 824 4.08 -14.15 14.80
CA ILE A 824 4.73 -15.05 13.85
C ILE A 824 4.84 -16.40 14.54
N ASP A 825 4.08 -17.37 14.03
CA ASP A 825 4.18 -18.75 14.48
C ASP A 825 5.55 -19.32 14.10
N VAL A 826 6.24 -19.85 15.10
CA VAL A 826 7.52 -20.55 14.97
C VAL A 826 7.31 -21.99 15.40
N ASP A 827 7.56 -22.92 14.48
CA ASP A 827 7.42 -24.34 14.74
C ASP A 827 8.63 -24.86 15.51
N ASP A 828 8.37 -25.71 16.49
CA ASP A 828 9.34 -26.32 17.38
C ASP A 828 9.20 -27.84 17.27
N VAL A 829 9.97 -28.42 16.34
CA VAL A 829 9.97 -29.86 16.04
C VAL A 829 10.87 -30.58 17.03
N ARG A 830 10.31 -31.58 17.72
CA ARG A 830 11.00 -32.38 18.73
C ARG A 830 10.63 -33.85 18.61
N VAL A 831 11.51 -34.72 19.10
CA VAL A 831 11.18 -36.13 19.33
C VAL A 831 10.48 -36.26 20.68
N ASP A 832 9.34 -36.95 20.72
CA ASP A 832 8.55 -37.19 21.92
C ASP A 832 8.28 -38.70 22.06
N GLY A 833 9.14 -39.36 22.85
CA GLY A 833 9.16 -40.82 22.96
C GLY A 833 9.41 -41.48 21.61
N GLU A 834 8.45 -42.28 21.15
CA GLU A 834 8.53 -42.95 19.85
C GLU A 834 7.98 -42.11 18.68
N SER A 835 7.34 -40.98 18.98
CA SER A 835 6.67 -40.09 18.02
C SER A 835 7.46 -38.78 17.80
N LEU A 836 6.99 -37.93 16.88
CA LEU A 836 7.43 -36.54 16.79
C LEU A 836 6.35 -35.62 17.38
N ALA A 837 6.77 -34.45 17.85
CA ALA A 837 5.86 -33.38 18.24
C ALA A 837 6.28 -32.09 17.54
N ILE A 838 5.31 -31.37 16.97
CA ILE A 838 5.51 -30.02 16.43
C ILE A 838 4.75 -29.06 17.33
N ARG A 839 5.46 -28.49 18.32
CA ARG A 839 4.93 -27.43 19.17
C ARG A 839 5.08 -26.09 18.45
N LYS A 840 4.39 -25.06 18.94
CA LYS A 840 4.50 -23.70 18.41
C LYS A 840 4.74 -22.70 19.53
N PHE A 841 5.55 -21.69 19.23
CA PHE A 841 5.64 -20.46 20.01
C PHE A 841 5.56 -19.25 19.08
N GLN A 842 5.25 -18.07 19.63
CA GLN A 842 4.99 -16.88 18.81
C GLN A 842 6.06 -15.82 19.01
N MET A 843 6.75 -15.45 17.92
CA MET A 843 7.64 -14.29 17.88
C MET A 843 6.89 -13.06 17.38
N ARG A 844 7.25 -11.88 17.89
CA ARG A 844 6.70 -10.58 17.51
C ARG A 844 7.44 -10.02 16.31
N GLY A 845 6.70 -9.49 15.34
CA GLY A 845 7.21 -8.62 14.28
C GLY A 845 6.70 -7.18 14.47
N ARG A 846 7.59 -6.25 14.84
CA ARG A 846 7.24 -4.83 15.05
C ARG A 846 8.23 -3.91 14.35
N PHE A 847 9.54 -4.12 14.58
CA PHE A 847 10.58 -3.42 13.85
C PHE A 847 10.56 -3.82 12.37
N ALA A 848 10.39 -5.12 12.13
CA ALA A 848 10.19 -5.71 10.82
C ALA A 848 8.84 -6.45 10.77
N MET A 849 8.12 -6.35 9.66
CA MET A 849 6.82 -7.00 9.47
C MET A 849 6.72 -7.67 8.11
N ARG A 850 5.90 -8.73 8.03
CA ARG A 850 5.50 -9.32 6.76
C ARG A 850 4.29 -8.60 6.17
N LEU A 851 4.28 -8.44 4.86
CA LEU A 851 3.09 -8.08 4.08
C LEU A 851 2.53 -9.34 3.42
N ALA A 852 1.34 -9.77 3.83
CA ALA A 852 0.66 -10.94 3.26
C ALA A 852 -0.86 -10.81 3.33
N ASP A 853 -1.56 -11.45 2.39
CA ASP A 853 -3.01 -11.63 2.42
C ASP A 853 -3.38 -12.53 3.60
N TYR A 854 -3.79 -11.94 4.72
CA TYR A 854 -4.48 -12.68 5.78
C TYR A 854 -5.98 -12.67 5.49
N LYS A 855 -6.57 -13.86 5.36
CA LYS A 855 -8.01 -14.03 5.57
C LYS A 855 -8.18 -14.23 7.07
N ASP A 856 -8.73 -13.24 7.76
CA ASP A 856 -9.23 -13.45 9.12
C ASP A 856 -10.45 -14.39 9.08
N GLU A 857 -10.84 -14.97 10.21
CA GLU A 857 -12.05 -15.84 10.30
C GLU A 857 -13.33 -15.07 9.89
N ASP A 858 -13.31 -13.73 10.01
CA ASP A 858 -14.35 -12.80 9.55
C ASP A 858 -14.14 -12.28 8.10
N GLY A 859 -13.09 -12.72 7.40
CA GLY A 859 -12.82 -12.34 6.00
C GLY A 859 -12.28 -10.91 5.80
N THR A 860 -11.81 -10.24 6.84
CA THR A 860 -11.46 -8.80 6.76
C THR A 860 -10.07 -8.57 6.14
N VAL A 861 -10.06 -7.98 4.94
CA VAL A 861 -8.88 -7.50 4.17
C VAL A 861 -8.09 -6.39 4.88
N ALA A 862 -8.58 -5.88 6.02
CA ALA A 862 -8.11 -4.67 6.71
C ALA A 862 -6.65 -4.71 7.19
N ARG A 863 -6.07 -5.89 7.45
CA ARG A 863 -4.69 -5.97 7.98
C ARG A 863 -3.62 -5.59 6.97
N LEU A 864 -3.80 -5.89 5.69
CA LEU A 864 -2.83 -5.56 4.64
C LEU A 864 -2.71 -4.04 4.47
N GLY A 865 -3.85 -3.35 4.40
CA GLY A 865 -3.90 -1.88 4.36
C GLY A 865 -3.20 -1.25 5.56
N GLY A 866 -3.54 -1.67 6.78
CA GLY A 866 -2.93 -1.12 8.00
C GLY A 866 -1.40 -1.31 8.08
N VAL A 867 -0.86 -2.45 7.63
CA VAL A 867 0.61 -2.67 7.61
C VAL A 867 1.29 -1.77 6.57
N ARG A 868 0.69 -1.61 5.39
CA ARG A 868 1.20 -0.70 4.35
C ARG A 868 1.20 0.74 4.86
N ASP A 869 0.10 1.20 5.45
CA ASP A 869 -0.05 2.59 5.90
C ASP A 869 0.94 2.89 7.04
N ALA A 870 1.16 1.93 7.95
CA ALA A 870 2.21 2.03 8.95
C ALA A 870 3.62 2.09 8.33
N PHE A 871 3.92 1.26 7.33
CA PHE A 871 5.21 1.34 6.61
C PHE A 871 5.39 2.65 5.84
N ASN A 872 4.32 3.25 5.33
CA ASN A 872 4.34 4.55 4.64
C ASN A 872 4.34 5.76 5.59
N SER A 873 4.22 5.54 6.90
CA SER A 873 4.43 6.56 7.93
C SER A 873 5.92 6.67 8.30
N PRO A 874 6.36 7.72 9.03
CA PRO A 874 7.73 7.76 9.56
C PRO A 874 7.96 6.72 10.68
N PHE A 875 6.91 6.09 11.23
CA PHE A 875 7.00 5.17 12.37
C PHE A 875 7.26 3.72 11.95
N ARG A 876 7.39 2.80 12.91
CA ARG A 876 7.58 1.36 12.63
C ARG A 876 6.36 0.75 11.89
N PRO A 877 6.55 -0.25 11.02
CA PRO A 877 7.79 -0.99 10.78
C PRO A 877 8.80 -0.23 9.92
N PHE A 878 10.09 -0.47 10.18
CA PHE A 878 11.21 0.05 9.39
C PHE A 878 11.67 -0.93 8.31
N VAL A 879 11.28 -2.19 8.42
CA VAL A 879 11.54 -3.22 7.42
C VAL A 879 10.25 -3.90 7.06
N LEU A 880 9.94 -3.95 5.77
CA LEU A 880 8.79 -4.67 5.25
C LEU A 880 9.27 -5.78 4.34
N ALA A 881 8.96 -7.03 4.69
CA ALA A 881 9.26 -8.18 3.87
C ALA A 881 7.99 -8.70 3.18
N THR A 882 8.07 -8.97 1.89
CA THR A 882 6.92 -9.39 1.08
C THR A 882 7.32 -10.37 -0.03
N THR A 883 6.32 -11.00 -0.62
CA THR A 883 6.44 -11.86 -1.80
C THR A 883 5.88 -11.16 -3.04
N SER A 884 5.29 -11.90 -3.99
CA SER A 884 4.53 -11.35 -5.10
C SER A 884 3.35 -10.47 -4.69
N VAL A 885 2.85 -10.62 -3.46
CA VAL A 885 1.77 -9.78 -2.91
C VAL A 885 2.11 -8.29 -2.96
N GLY A 886 3.35 -7.91 -2.63
CA GLY A 886 3.79 -6.52 -2.62
C GLY A 886 4.38 -6.03 -3.95
N GLN A 887 4.50 -6.88 -4.96
CA GLN A 887 5.17 -6.54 -6.23
C GLN A 887 4.35 -5.58 -7.10
N GLU A 888 3.04 -5.52 -6.87
CA GLU A 888 2.06 -4.91 -7.78
C GLU A 888 0.97 -4.15 -6.99
N GLY A 889 0.38 -3.12 -7.60
CA GLY A 889 -0.69 -2.30 -7.03
C GLY A 889 -0.45 -1.47 -5.76
N LEU A 890 0.68 -1.64 -5.06
CA LEU A 890 0.96 -0.93 -3.80
C LEU A 890 2.12 0.07 -3.91
N ASP A 891 2.10 1.09 -3.05
CA ASP A 891 3.09 2.17 -2.96
C ASP A 891 3.87 2.05 -1.62
N PHE A 892 5.21 2.19 -1.66
CA PHE A 892 6.09 2.06 -0.48
C PHE A 892 7.15 3.19 -0.34
N HIS A 893 7.08 4.22 -1.19
CA HIS A 893 8.05 5.30 -1.36
C HIS A 893 8.21 6.39 -0.29
N PRO A 894 7.25 6.68 0.62
CA PRO A 894 7.31 7.91 1.41
C PRO A 894 8.56 7.99 2.29
N TYR A 895 8.89 6.92 3.01
CA TYR A 895 10.07 6.86 3.89
C TYR A 895 11.01 5.70 3.54
N CYS A 896 10.95 5.21 2.30
CA CYS A 896 11.78 4.13 1.79
C CYS A 896 12.38 4.52 0.43
N TYR A 897 13.69 4.39 0.30
CA TYR A 897 14.39 4.41 -0.98
C TYR A 897 15.24 3.14 -1.23
N ARG A 898 15.19 2.13 -0.35
CA ARG A 898 15.98 0.88 -0.45
C ARG A 898 15.10 -0.33 -0.77
N VAL A 899 15.39 -0.99 -1.89
CA VAL A 899 14.73 -2.24 -2.30
C VAL A 899 15.74 -3.38 -2.30
N TYR A 900 15.46 -4.40 -1.47
CA TYR A 900 16.26 -5.62 -1.40
C TYR A 900 15.62 -6.70 -2.26
N HIS A 901 16.36 -7.15 -3.27
CA HIS A 901 16.02 -8.34 -4.04
C HIS A 901 16.58 -9.55 -3.32
N TRP A 902 15.92 -9.96 -2.22
CA TRP A 902 16.34 -11.10 -1.43
C TRP A 902 16.43 -12.36 -2.30
N ASN A 903 15.47 -12.55 -3.19
CA ASN A 903 15.61 -13.43 -4.34
C ASN A 903 15.50 -12.59 -5.62
N LEU A 904 16.34 -12.91 -6.61
CA LEU A 904 16.24 -12.29 -7.93
C LEU A 904 14.90 -12.63 -8.58
N PRO A 905 14.24 -11.67 -9.25
CA PRO A 905 13.12 -11.98 -10.13
C PRO A 905 13.57 -12.85 -11.32
N SER A 906 12.62 -13.55 -11.94
CA SER A 906 12.87 -14.33 -13.15
C SER A 906 13.12 -13.45 -14.37
N ASN A 907 12.49 -12.27 -14.43
CA ASN A 907 12.56 -11.37 -15.57
C ASN A 907 12.96 -9.92 -15.18
N PRO A 908 13.47 -9.10 -16.13
CA PRO A 908 13.87 -7.72 -15.87
C PRO A 908 12.71 -6.76 -15.53
N VAL A 909 11.51 -7.05 -15.99
CA VAL A 909 10.31 -6.23 -15.72
C VAL A 909 9.96 -6.27 -14.25
N ASP A 910 9.93 -7.45 -13.65
CA ASP A 910 9.66 -7.64 -12.23
C ASP A 910 10.72 -6.91 -11.38
N LEU A 911 11.96 -6.82 -11.87
CA LEU A 911 13.00 -6.03 -11.24
C LEU A 911 12.61 -4.54 -11.21
N GLU A 912 12.26 -3.97 -12.36
CA GLU A 912 11.81 -2.58 -12.49
C GLU A 912 10.52 -2.30 -11.71
N GLN A 913 9.57 -3.24 -11.69
CA GLN A 913 8.31 -3.11 -10.97
C GLN A 913 8.50 -3.08 -9.45
N ARG A 914 9.44 -3.89 -8.92
CA ARG A 914 9.82 -3.89 -7.49
C ARG A 914 10.49 -2.57 -7.11
N GLU A 915 11.40 -2.06 -7.94
CA GLU A 915 12.08 -0.76 -7.75
C GLU A 915 11.10 0.41 -7.85
N GLY A 916 10.19 0.35 -8.81
CA GLY A 916 9.11 1.30 -9.02
C GLY A 916 8.12 1.38 -7.85
N ARG A 917 8.24 0.56 -6.79
CA ARG A 917 7.45 0.72 -5.55
C ARG A 917 7.93 1.86 -4.67
N VAL A 918 9.22 2.19 -4.75
CA VAL A 918 9.84 3.27 -3.99
C VAL A 918 10.18 4.47 -4.88
N HIS A 919 10.33 4.28 -6.19
CA HIS A 919 10.56 5.37 -7.15
C HIS A 919 9.24 6.02 -7.64
N ARG A 920 8.61 6.84 -6.78
CA ARG A 920 7.26 7.41 -6.98
C ARG A 920 7.22 8.92 -6.68
N PHE A 921 6.05 9.52 -6.89
CA PHE A 921 5.77 10.93 -6.63
C PHE A 921 6.19 11.35 -5.22
N LYS A 922 7.02 12.39 -5.09
CA LYS A 922 7.58 12.91 -3.84
C LYS A 922 8.22 11.81 -2.95
N GLY A 923 8.84 10.81 -3.56
CA GLY A 923 9.55 9.73 -2.87
C GLY A 923 10.60 10.23 -1.86
N HIS A 924 11.00 9.37 -0.94
CA HIS A 924 11.92 9.74 0.14
C HIS A 924 13.23 10.36 -0.39
N ALA A 925 13.85 9.75 -1.40
CA ALA A 925 15.07 10.26 -2.03
C ALA A 925 14.89 11.67 -2.63
N VAL A 926 13.75 11.91 -3.29
CA VAL A 926 13.40 13.23 -3.84
C VAL A 926 13.31 14.27 -2.73
N ARG A 927 12.63 13.95 -1.62
CA ARG A 927 12.44 14.88 -0.50
C ARG A 927 13.74 15.17 0.26
N LEU A 928 14.63 14.18 0.38
CA LEU A 928 15.98 14.34 0.92
C LEU A 928 16.82 15.29 0.05
N ASN A 929 16.87 15.04 -1.26
CA ASN A 929 17.60 15.91 -2.19
C ASN A 929 16.99 17.32 -2.27
N LEU A 930 15.66 17.42 -2.16
CA LEU A 930 14.95 18.70 -2.11
C LEU A 930 15.36 19.50 -0.88
N ALA A 931 15.33 18.88 0.30
CA ALA A 931 15.75 19.51 1.54
C ALA A 931 17.22 19.94 1.48
N GLU A 932 18.11 19.07 0.99
CA GLU A 932 19.54 19.36 0.81
C GLU A 932 19.78 20.65 0.00
N ARG A 933 19.01 20.85 -1.08
CA ARG A 933 19.22 21.96 -2.02
C ARG A 933 18.37 23.20 -1.76
N GLN A 934 17.18 23.03 -1.16
CA GLN A 934 16.16 24.08 -1.07
C GLN A 934 15.82 24.49 0.38
N ALA A 935 16.36 23.83 1.42
CA ALA A 935 16.09 24.22 2.81
C ALA A 935 16.47 25.68 3.11
N ALA A 936 17.50 26.21 2.45
CA ALA A 936 17.91 27.61 2.57
C ALA A 936 16.82 28.61 2.16
N VAL A 937 15.90 28.22 1.27
CA VAL A 937 14.76 29.04 0.85
C VAL A 937 13.77 29.25 1.99
N VAL A 938 13.60 28.23 2.83
CA VAL A 938 12.77 28.30 4.04
C VAL A 938 13.51 29.04 5.15
N ARG A 939 14.80 28.71 5.36
CA ARG A 939 15.65 29.30 6.41
C ARG A 939 15.82 30.81 6.26
N ASN A 940 16.00 31.30 5.03
CA ASN A 940 16.22 32.70 4.74
C ASN A 940 14.94 33.42 4.27
N HIS A 941 13.77 32.86 4.56
CA HIS A 941 12.50 33.44 4.11
C HIS A 941 12.14 34.71 4.89
N GLY A 942 12.64 34.86 6.13
CA GLY A 942 12.36 36.00 7.01
C GLY A 942 11.03 35.90 7.77
N HIS A 943 10.18 34.93 7.42
CA HIS A 943 9.02 34.51 8.20
C HIS A 943 8.74 33.03 7.92
N ALA A 944 8.02 32.35 8.82
CA ALA A 944 7.62 30.96 8.57
C ALA A 944 6.60 30.91 7.41
N PRO A 945 6.80 30.05 6.39
CA PRO A 945 5.75 29.75 5.43
C PRO A 945 4.68 28.85 6.07
N ASN A 946 3.44 28.92 5.57
CA ASN A 946 2.38 28.02 6.00
C ASN A 946 2.78 26.55 5.78
N ASP A 947 3.29 26.21 4.59
CA ASP A 947 3.80 24.89 4.27
C ASP A 947 5.22 25.03 3.67
N PRO A 948 6.29 24.69 4.43
CA PRO A 948 7.66 24.83 3.97
C PRO A 948 8.00 23.87 2.82
N TRP A 949 7.36 22.71 2.75
CA TRP A 949 7.58 21.73 1.69
C TRP A 949 6.97 22.20 0.38
N LYS A 950 5.76 22.78 0.42
CA LYS A 950 5.14 23.40 -0.76
C LYS A 950 6.04 24.50 -1.33
N LEU A 951 6.58 25.39 -0.49
CA LEU A 951 7.51 26.43 -0.91
C LEU A 951 8.76 25.85 -1.61
N MET A 952 9.40 24.84 -1.01
CA MET A 952 10.58 24.20 -1.61
C MET A 952 10.26 23.53 -2.96
N PHE A 953 9.13 22.82 -3.08
CA PHE A 953 8.73 22.19 -4.34
C PHE A 953 8.41 23.21 -5.42
N GLU A 954 7.71 24.31 -5.08
CA GLU A 954 7.42 25.39 -6.02
C GLU A 954 8.71 26.08 -6.50
N ARG A 955 9.66 26.30 -5.58
CA ARG A 955 10.96 26.86 -5.93
C ARG A 955 11.75 25.94 -6.86
N ALA A 956 11.90 24.65 -6.49
CA ALA A 956 12.58 23.67 -7.33
C ALA A 956 11.90 23.50 -8.70
N ARG A 957 10.57 23.63 -8.76
CA ARG A 957 9.84 23.62 -10.02
C ARG A 957 10.14 24.84 -10.89
N SER A 958 10.24 26.03 -10.30
CA SER A 958 10.58 27.26 -11.03
C SER A 958 11.99 27.23 -11.66
N GLU A 959 12.89 26.37 -11.14
CA GLU A 959 14.26 26.19 -11.65
C GLU A 959 14.36 25.08 -12.71
N ALA A 960 13.30 24.32 -12.97
CA ALA A 960 13.31 23.22 -13.93
C ALA A 960 13.33 23.73 -15.37
N VAL A 961 14.30 23.27 -16.17
CA VAL A 961 14.46 23.65 -17.59
C VAL A 961 13.32 23.10 -18.48
N VAL A 962 12.80 21.92 -18.14
CA VAL A 962 11.79 21.21 -18.93
C VAL A 962 10.42 21.32 -18.25
N ASP A 963 9.43 21.78 -19.02
CA ASP A 963 8.05 21.91 -18.56
C ASP A 963 7.26 20.60 -18.66
N THR A 964 7.67 19.59 -17.88
CA THR A 964 6.97 18.30 -17.76
C THR A 964 6.42 18.03 -16.38
N ASP A 965 6.85 18.75 -15.32
CA ASP A 965 6.65 18.45 -13.89
C ASP A 965 7.28 17.11 -13.42
N LEU A 966 8.04 16.39 -14.26
CA LEU A 966 8.80 15.23 -13.76
C LEU A 966 9.85 15.66 -12.72
N ILE A 967 10.45 16.82 -12.96
CA ILE A 967 11.27 17.55 -12.01
C ILE A 967 10.41 18.66 -11.39
N PRO A 968 10.33 18.78 -10.05
CA PRO A 968 11.07 18.03 -9.03
C PRO A 968 10.33 16.79 -8.48
N TYR A 969 9.13 16.47 -8.98
CA TYR A 969 8.22 15.60 -8.23
C TYR A 969 8.55 14.11 -8.28
N TRP A 970 9.14 13.58 -9.36
CA TRP A 970 9.63 12.20 -9.44
C TRP A 970 11.14 12.12 -9.48
N ILE A 971 11.79 13.17 -9.98
CA ILE A 971 13.23 13.24 -10.20
C ILE A 971 13.70 14.57 -9.63
N TYR A 972 14.61 14.51 -8.67
CA TYR A 972 15.33 15.68 -8.20
C TYR A 972 16.72 15.21 -7.76
N GLU A 973 17.69 15.30 -8.68
CA GLU A 973 19.02 14.76 -8.50
C GLU A 973 19.77 15.47 -7.35
N GLY A 974 20.49 14.68 -6.56
CA GLY A 974 21.24 15.08 -5.37
C GLY A 974 22.07 13.92 -4.82
N SER A 975 22.45 14.00 -3.54
CA SER A 975 23.31 12.98 -2.90
C SER A 975 22.62 11.62 -2.71
N VAL A 976 21.29 11.58 -2.68
CA VAL A 976 20.49 10.37 -2.43
C VAL A 976 19.89 9.84 -3.73
N ARG A 977 20.02 8.53 -3.95
CA ARG A 977 19.41 7.78 -5.06
C ARG A 977 18.57 6.64 -4.52
N VAL A 978 17.62 6.14 -5.33
CA VAL A 978 16.92 4.89 -5.00
C VAL A 978 17.91 3.73 -5.13
N GLU A 979 18.02 2.91 -4.10
CA GLU A 979 19.04 1.87 -4.00
C GLU A 979 18.44 0.48 -4.27
N ARG A 980 19.03 -0.21 -5.24
CA ARG A 980 18.89 -1.65 -5.43
C ARG A 980 19.92 -2.38 -4.56
N ARG A 981 19.47 -3.18 -3.61
CA ARG A 981 20.31 -4.02 -2.75
C ARG A 981 20.12 -5.50 -3.12
N VAL A 982 21.20 -6.21 -3.42
CA VAL A 982 21.11 -7.60 -3.93
C VAL A 982 22.04 -8.53 -3.14
N PRO A 983 21.55 -9.14 -2.03
CA PRO A 983 22.37 -10.02 -1.18
C PRO A 983 22.62 -11.37 -1.87
N ILE A 984 23.59 -11.40 -2.78
CA ILE A 984 23.96 -12.61 -3.53
C ILE A 984 24.89 -13.46 -2.67
N LEU A 985 24.53 -14.73 -2.50
CA LEU A 985 25.43 -15.72 -1.91
C LEU A 985 26.61 -15.98 -2.87
N PRO A 986 27.85 -15.95 -2.39
CA PRO A 986 29.01 -16.23 -3.23
C PRO A 986 28.92 -17.63 -3.82
N PHE A 987 29.46 -17.81 -5.04
CA PHE A 987 29.42 -19.07 -5.81
C PHE A 987 28.02 -19.54 -6.24
N SER A 988 26.97 -18.71 -6.09
CA SER A 988 25.62 -18.99 -6.58
C SER A 988 25.45 -18.71 -8.08
N LYS A 989 24.53 -19.42 -8.75
CA LYS A 989 24.09 -19.11 -10.13
C LYS A 989 23.52 -17.69 -10.26
N GLU A 990 23.05 -17.11 -9.15
CA GLU A 990 22.49 -15.76 -9.07
C GLU A 990 23.46 -14.66 -9.52
N VAL A 991 24.78 -14.87 -9.41
CA VAL A 991 25.79 -13.90 -9.90
C VAL A 991 25.62 -13.68 -11.41
N LYS A 992 25.48 -14.76 -12.18
CA LYS A 992 25.28 -14.70 -13.63
C LYS A 992 23.90 -14.15 -13.97
N GLN A 993 22.88 -14.52 -13.19
CA GLN A 993 21.51 -14.08 -13.38
C GLN A 993 21.36 -12.56 -13.17
N LEU A 994 21.96 -11.97 -12.14
CA LEU A 994 21.92 -10.52 -11.92
C LEU A 994 22.58 -9.76 -13.08
N ALA A 995 23.77 -10.22 -13.50
CA ALA A 995 24.47 -9.61 -14.64
C ALA A 995 23.63 -9.66 -15.92
N TRP A 996 22.89 -10.75 -16.13
CA TRP A 996 21.92 -10.85 -17.23
C TRP A 996 20.73 -9.90 -17.06
N LEU A 997 20.04 -9.90 -15.92
CA LEU A 997 18.88 -9.04 -15.65
C LEU A 997 19.19 -7.54 -15.89
N LYS A 998 20.33 -7.07 -15.40
CA LYS A 998 20.77 -5.66 -15.57
C LYS A 998 20.99 -5.30 -17.04
N ARG A 999 21.60 -6.21 -17.81
CA ARG A 999 21.87 -6.00 -19.24
C ARG A 999 20.56 -5.95 -20.04
N SER A 1000 19.64 -6.87 -19.76
CA SER A 1000 18.35 -6.95 -20.45
C SER A 1000 17.50 -5.70 -20.24
N LEU A 1001 17.54 -5.07 -19.06
CA LEU A 1001 16.77 -3.85 -18.77
C LEU A 1001 17.20 -2.63 -19.61
N THR A 1002 18.48 -2.50 -19.94
CA THR A 1002 19.02 -1.35 -20.71
C THR A 1002 18.63 -1.44 -22.18
N ILE A 1003 18.65 -2.64 -22.75
CA ILE A 1003 18.41 -2.88 -24.18
C ILE A 1003 16.91 -3.12 -24.45
N TYR A 1004 16.12 -3.51 -23.44
CA TYR A 1004 14.67 -3.67 -23.51
C TYR A 1004 13.95 -2.49 -24.18
N ARG A 1005 14.33 -1.24 -23.90
CA ARG A 1005 13.66 -0.06 -24.47
C ARG A 1005 13.80 0.05 -26.00
N LEU A 1006 14.89 -0.46 -26.56
CA LEU A 1006 15.11 -0.55 -28.01
C LEU A 1006 14.33 -1.70 -28.64
N ALA A 1007 14.06 -2.76 -27.87
CA ALA A 1007 13.39 -3.97 -28.34
C ALA A 1007 11.86 -3.92 -28.21
N PHE A 1008 11.25 -2.76 -27.89
CA PHE A 1008 9.80 -2.64 -27.68
C PHE A 1008 9.00 -3.21 -28.86
N GLY A 1009 8.27 -4.30 -28.60
CA GLY A 1009 7.40 -4.96 -29.58
C GLY A 1009 8.14 -5.76 -30.68
N GLN A 1010 9.44 -6.03 -30.52
CA GLN A 1010 10.24 -6.80 -31.49
C GLN A 1010 10.06 -8.33 -31.33
N PRO A 1011 10.10 -9.12 -32.43
CA PRO A 1011 10.12 -10.58 -32.37
C PRO A 1011 11.52 -11.16 -32.10
N ARG A 1012 11.61 -12.22 -31.27
CA ARG A 1012 12.86 -12.86 -30.80
C ARG A 1012 13.86 -11.85 -30.24
N GLN A 1013 13.45 -11.21 -29.15
CA GLN A 1013 14.21 -10.12 -28.55
C GLN A 1013 15.63 -10.56 -28.19
N ASP A 1014 15.84 -11.75 -27.59
CA ASP A 1014 17.15 -12.27 -27.19
C ASP A 1014 18.24 -12.18 -28.27
N GLU A 1015 17.94 -12.63 -29.49
CA GLU A 1015 18.90 -12.61 -30.61
C GLU A 1015 19.26 -11.16 -31.02
N LEU A 1016 18.28 -10.25 -30.97
CA LEU A 1016 18.49 -8.82 -31.24
C LEU A 1016 19.31 -8.16 -30.11
N LEU A 1017 19.04 -8.54 -28.86
CA LEU A 1017 19.77 -8.06 -27.68
C LEU A 1017 21.27 -8.40 -27.76
N GLU A 1018 21.62 -9.65 -28.10
CA GLU A 1018 23.02 -10.08 -28.26
C GLU A 1018 23.73 -9.34 -29.40
N TYR A 1019 23.04 -9.13 -30.51
CA TYR A 1019 23.60 -8.44 -31.67
C TYR A 1019 23.88 -6.96 -31.38
N LEU A 1020 22.89 -6.22 -30.85
CA LEU A 1020 23.04 -4.81 -30.49
C LEU A 1020 24.14 -4.60 -29.43
N HIS A 1021 24.27 -5.53 -28.49
CA HIS A 1021 25.35 -5.53 -27.52
C HIS A 1021 26.73 -5.64 -28.17
N THR A 1022 26.88 -6.54 -29.15
CA THR A 1022 28.14 -6.70 -29.89
C THR A 1022 28.52 -5.40 -30.63
N LEU A 1023 27.54 -4.69 -31.18
CA LEU A 1023 27.76 -3.40 -31.84
C LEU A 1023 28.18 -2.28 -30.87
N ILE A 1024 27.58 -2.20 -29.68
CA ILE A 1024 27.96 -1.23 -28.64
C ILE A 1024 29.41 -1.48 -28.20
N LEU A 1025 29.79 -2.74 -27.96
CA LEU A 1025 31.18 -3.10 -27.62
C LEU A 1025 32.17 -2.77 -28.74
N ASN A 1026 31.72 -2.80 -29.99
CA ASN A 1026 32.52 -2.48 -31.18
C ASN A 1026 32.53 -0.98 -31.53
N GLY A 1027 32.07 -0.11 -30.63
CA GLY A 1027 32.23 1.35 -30.74
C GLY A 1027 31.08 2.11 -31.38
N LEU A 1028 29.89 1.52 -31.52
CA LEU A 1028 28.70 2.22 -32.01
C LEU A 1028 28.21 3.22 -30.94
N ASN A 1029 27.99 4.48 -31.33
CA ASN A 1029 27.65 5.54 -30.39
C ASN A 1029 26.25 5.31 -29.79
N THR A 1030 26.14 5.43 -28.46
CA THR A 1030 24.86 5.28 -27.75
C THR A 1030 23.81 6.31 -28.18
N MET A 1031 24.25 7.49 -28.63
CA MET A 1031 23.37 8.52 -29.20
C MET A 1031 22.68 8.08 -30.50
N ASP A 1032 23.34 7.30 -31.36
CA ASP A 1032 22.75 6.84 -32.62
C ASP A 1032 21.65 5.78 -32.38
N LEU A 1033 21.70 5.09 -31.23
CA LEU A 1033 20.68 4.14 -30.81
C LEU A 1033 19.41 4.84 -30.27
N GLU A 1034 19.51 6.07 -29.76
CA GLU A 1034 18.33 6.82 -29.28
C GLU A 1034 17.35 7.16 -30.39
N ASP A 1035 17.86 7.53 -31.57
CA ASP A 1035 17.04 7.82 -32.76
C ASP A 1035 16.22 6.61 -33.22
N LEU A 1036 16.60 5.41 -32.75
CA LEU A 1036 15.97 4.12 -33.07
C LEU A 1036 14.96 3.67 -31.99
N GLN A 1037 14.83 4.38 -30.87
CA GLN A 1037 13.85 4.05 -29.82
C GLN A 1037 12.43 4.48 -30.20
N ILE A 1038 11.46 3.58 -30.04
CA ILE A 1038 10.04 3.87 -30.25
C ILE A 1038 9.54 4.80 -29.12
N GLN A 1039 9.26 6.06 -29.45
CA GLN A 1039 8.71 7.07 -28.55
C GLN A 1039 7.19 7.16 -28.67
N LEU A 1040 6.48 6.93 -27.56
CA LEU A 1040 5.02 6.98 -27.48
C LEU A 1040 4.53 8.08 -26.53
N VAL A 1041 5.38 9.06 -26.22
CA VAL A 1041 5.02 10.22 -25.38
C VAL A 1041 4.03 11.10 -26.16
N PRO A 1042 2.90 11.49 -25.57
CA PRO A 1042 1.97 12.44 -26.19
C PRO A 1042 2.66 13.78 -26.52
N SER A 1043 2.46 14.28 -27.73
CA SER A 1043 2.96 15.60 -28.14
C SER A 1043 2.09 16.71 -27.53
N PRO A 1044 2.63 17.93 -27.30
CA PRO A 1044 1.81 19.08 -26.95
C PRO A 1044 0.76 19.30 -28.05
N ILE A 1045 -0.51 19.46 -27.66
CA ILE A 1045 -1.61 19.82 -28.56
C ILE A 1045 -1.50 21.29 -28.92
#